data_AF-A0A1V5XHM9-F1
#
_entry.id   AF-A0A1V5XHM9-F1
#
_cell.length_a   1.000
_cell.length_b   1.000
_cell.length_c   1.000
_cell.angle_alpha   90.00
_cell.angle_beta   90.00
_cell.angle_gamma   90.00
#
_symmetry.space_group_name_H-M   'P 1'
#
loop_
_entity.id
_entity.type
_entity.pdbx_description
1 polymer ?
#
loop_
_entity_poly.entity_id
_entity_poly.type
_entity_poly.pdbx_seq_one_letter_code
_entity_poly.pdbx_strand_id
1 'polypeptide(L)'
;MVFNVSSMLLRVGRRFRERPETVVLLAGMILSVWLATEVFRPALRPVIQTTTAGSDSLIHGLAPSQAVGLNRAHVLTDGVAPRRGDIWNSDLTATFRSSSSIVFDLGASKDIRAAYMVGDGNDEYVFSVSEDGSKYDPLWRAMPESGSGMQPRSSSELHGHGRYVRITARGGDNLYSLGEVQLFETVPNVIPSRVVYRTGLPEGERIRGHFLHFLLALGITLFATQRKNSWAWKLAATIPSLVALGVLGYEIAGGWPVDQSVVSMARAISAAIAIVALVREALGRVRWPASRATVLGALAVAGILGVGSFYNLGHLQFHDSEKNRPTFVHTFDMRVYYPVAKYFHELRFDGLYLASVAAYVADAPGATRATMSNVQFRDLKTHRMLKAGEVWDQVLAMETRFTPERWQAFLKDMRYFRLTMGRDYLGSMVDHGANATPVWLAQAHLLFSLTEADELTLVLGGLLDPALLLLAFAAIARAYGWRASLLCMVVFGANDYVMLGTNWAGATLRHDWLAYLMLAMAALRMKKTWLGGGLLALAAAQRAFPAMALVGLAFPMVGWWIDTLAQTGTRPKRRAWYEANRDILHTWGAAIVVGIVLFLFASLVVSFGAWPEWMRKVTLLDSEPHVNQVSLKAFVGGNDFSQDANVLARWPLFGFVGGAIALGAAYVAWLRREHLDQAAILGCLLIPILFNPANYYIHFITFLPLLGYPLSREDDPRAIPTWTQVAVWLSMLLLCVAQYWTTKTDDRTVHFETSSALLFFAFGAMLIACHQATKQARSLPQQAAG
;
A
#
# COMPACT_ATOMS: atom_id res chain seq x y z
N MET A 1 -41.14 18.39 33.33
CA MET A 1 -40.10 17.57 34.00
C MET A 1 -38.74 18.15 33.67
N VAL A 2 -38.11 18.86 34.61
CA VAL A 2 -36.76 19.40 34.42
C VAL A 2 -35.76 18.27 34.68
N PHE A 3 -35.11 17.78 33.63
CA PHE A 3 -34.04 16.77 33.75
C PHE A 3 -32.89 17.39 34.55
N ASN A 4 -32.69 16.95 35.79
CA ASN A 4 -31.58 17.39 36.63
C ASN A 4 -30.27 16.74 36.16
N VAL A 5 -29.61 17.41 35.21
CA VAL A 5 -28.35 17.00 34.57
C VAL A 5 -27.27 16.65 35.61
N SER A 6 -27.21 17.36 36.74
CA SER A 6 -26.24 17.11 37.82
C SER A 6 -26.44 15.74 38.49
N SER A 7 -27.68 15.30 38.68
CA SER A 7 -27.99 13.99 39.27
C SER A 7 -27.65 12.81 38.33
N MET A 8 -27.79 13.04 37.02
CA MET A 8 -27.42 12.09 35.97
C MET A 8 -25.89 11.98 35.86
N LEU A 9 -25.18 13.11 35.85
CA LEU A 9 -23.71 13.16 35.83
C LEU A 9 -23.09 12.48 37.07
N LEU A 10 -23.68 12.66 38.26
CA LEU A 10 -23.24 11.98 39.48
C LEU A 10 -23.46 10.46 39.43
N ARG A 11 -24.60 9.98 38.90
CA ARG A 11 -24.85 8.54 38.71
C ARG A 11 -23.94 7.93 37.65
N VAL A 12 -23.66 8.65 36.56
CA VAL A 12 -22.70 8.24 35.53
C VAL A 12 -21.29 8.18 36.12
N GLY A 13 -20.88 9.17 36.91
CA GLY A 13 -19.58 9.17 37.60
C GLY A 13 -19.41 8.03 38.60
N ARG A 14 -20.46 7.67 39.35
CA ARG A 14 -20.45 6.53 40.29
C ARG A 14 -20.38 5.20 39.54
N ARG A 15 -21.19 5.00 38.50
CA ARG A 15 -21.14 3.81 37.63
C ARG A 15 -19.84 3.69 36.85
N PHE A 16 -19.24 4.78 36.41
CA PHE A 16 -17.93 4.77 35.75
C PHE A 16 -16.82 4.31 36.70
N ARG A 17 -16.93 4.65 37.99
CA ARG A 17 -15.99 4.19 39.03
C ARG A 17 -16.14 2.70 39.35
N GLU A 18 -17.34 2.15 39.21
CA GLU A 18 -17.67 0.75 39.55
C GLU A 18 -17.59 -0.22 38.35
N ARG A 19 -18.00 0.21 37.15
CA ARG A 19 -18.07 -0.56 35.89
C ARG A 19 -17.82 0.34 34.66
N PRO A 20 -16.59 0.85 34.46
CA PRO A 20 -16.26 1.75 33.36
C PRO A 20 -16.60 1.18 31.98
N GLU A 21 -16.49 -0.14 31.80
CA GLU A 21 -16.82 -0.84 30.57
C GLU A 21 -18.29 -0.69 30.13
N THR A 22 -19.22 -0.54 31.08
CA THR A 22 -20.66 -0.42 30.76
C THR A 22 -20.98 0.96 30.19
N VAL A 23 -20.34 2.01 30.70
CA VAL A 23 -20.50 3.38 30.20
C VAL A 23 -19.89 3.51 28.80
N VAL A 24 -18.71 2.92 28.59
CA VAL A 24 -18.03 2.91 27.29
C VAL A 24 -18.88 2.15 26.25
N LEU A 25 -19.48 1.02 26.62
CA LEU A 25 -20.37 0.27 25.73
C LEU A 25 -21.62 1.08 25.34
N LEU A 26 -22.25 1.76 26.30
CA LEU A 26 -23.44 2.58 26.03
C LEU A 26 -23.12 3.71 25.03
N ALA A 27 -21.96 4.37 25.17
CA ALA A 27 -21.49 5.35 24.21
C ALA A 27 -21.29 4.74 22.80
N GLY A 28 -20.75 3.53 22.73
CA GLY A 28 -20.63 2.76 21.48
C GLY A 28 -21.97 2.46 20.82
N MET A 29 -22.97 2.05 21.60
CA MET A 29 -24.31 1.78 21.08
C MET A 29 -24.97 3.04 20.52
N ILE A 30 -24.85 4.18 21.21
CA ILE A 30 -25.35 5.48 20.73
C ILE A 30 -24.67 5.86 19.40
N LEU A 31 -23.34 5.74 19.35
CA LEU A 31 -22.58 6.00 18.13
C LEU A 31 -23.01 5.09 16.96
N SER A 32 -23.29 3.82 17.24
CA SER A 32 -23.72 2.83 16.23
C SER A 32 -25.09 3.14 15.66
N VAL A 33 -26.04 3.50 16.53
CA VAL A 33 -27.38 3.93 16.10
C VAL A 33 -27.26 5.18 15.24
N TRP A 34 -26.49 6.18 15.68
CA TRP A 34 -26.28 7.40 14.90
C TRP A 34 -25.66 7.10 13.52
N LEU A 35 -24.57 6.32 13.45
CA LEU A 35 -23.92 5.93 12.19
C LEU A 35 -24.86 5.17 11.25
N ALA A 36 -25.57 4.17 11.77
CA ALA A 36 -26.53 3.40 10.98
C ALA A 36 -27.67 4.29 10.48
N THR A 37 -28.15 5.22 11.30
CA THR A 37 -29.19 6.16 10.88
C THR A 37 -28.72 7.17 9.85
N GLU A 38 -27.46 7.61 9.87
CA GLU A 38 -26.94 8.55 8.86
C GLU A 38 -26.79 7.86 7.50
N VAL A 39 -26.26 6.63 7.46
CA VAL A 39 -26.00 5.93 6.19
C VAL A 39 -27.23 5.25 5.62
N PHE A 40 -28.06 4.63 6.47
CA PHE A 40 -29.29 3.97 6.04
C PHE A 40 -30.52 4.87 6.08
N ARG A 41 -30.39 6.17 6.44
CA ARG A 41 -31.48 7.16 6.38
C ARG A 41 -32.26 7.12 5.05
N PRO A 42 -31.59 7.02 3.88
CA PRO A 42 -32.28 6.96 2.59
C PRO A 42 -33.07 5.64 2.41
N ALA A 43 -32.52 4.52 2.89
CA ALA A 43 -33.13 3.19 2.78
C ALA A 43 -34.25 2.94 3.81
N LEU A 44 -34.19 3.60 4.98
CA LEU A 44 -35.20 3.57 6.04
C LEU A 44 -36.39 4.49 5.75
N ARG A 45 -36.43 5.13 4.56
CA ARG A 45 -37.63 5.77 4.01
C ARG A 45 -38.43 4.80 3.11
N PRO A 46 -39.11 3.79 3.65
CA PRO A 46 -40.42 3.45 3.14
C PRO A 46 -41.47 4.08 4.05
N VAL A 47 -42.35 4.90 3.48
CA VAL A 47 -43.66 5.28 4.05
C VAL A 47 -43.64 6.30 5.21
N ILE A 48 -42.85 7.37 5.11
CA ILE A 48 -43.25 8.67 5.69
C ILE A 48 -43.11 9.73 4.59
N GLN A 49 -44.03 9.67 3.63
CA GLN A 49 -44.51 10.90 3.00
C GLN A 49 -45.16 11.72 4.11
N THR A 50 -44.51 12.78 4.56
CA THR A 50 -45.23 13.97 5.03
C THR A 50 -44.29 15.17 5.03
N THR A 51 -44.62 16.09 4.14
CA THR A 51 -44.50 17.56 4.28
C THR A 51 -43.10 18.18 4.22
N THR A 52 -42.48 18.11 3.04
CA THR A 52 -42.03 19.35 2.38
C THR A 52 -42.85 19.49 1.10
N ALA A 53 -43.59 20.60 0.96
CA ALA A 53 -44.49 20.85 -0.15
C ALA A 53 -43.77 20.66 -1.51
N GLY A 54 -44.38 19.87 -2.39
CA GLY A 54 -43.75 19.22 -3.56
C GLY A 54 -43.11 20.15 -4.60
N SER A 55 -42.06 19.64 -5.24
CA SER A 55 -41.62 20.10 -6.57
C SER A 55 -42.66 19.68 -7.61
N ASP A 56 -42.86 20.49 -8.65
CA ASP A 56 -43.74 20.17 -9.78
C ASP A 56 -43.09 19.19 -10.78
N SER A 57 -41.91 18.66 -10.44
CA SER A 57 -41.20 17.69 -11.26
C SER A 57 -41.92 16.34 -11.29
N LEU A 58 -42.07 15.79 -12.49
CA LEU A 58 -42.62 14.47 -12.79
C LEU A 58 -41.87 13.33 -12.12
N ILE A 59 -40.60 13.53 -11.77
CA ILE A 59 -39.72 12.52 -11.19
C ILE A 59 -39.36 12.78 -9.72
N HIS A 60 -39.90 13.83 -9.10
CA HIS A 60 -39.56 14.15 -7.70
C HIS A 60 -39.94 13.03 -6.73
N GLY A 61 -38.95 12.54 -5.97
CA GLY A 61 -39.09 11.43 -5.04
C GLY A 61 -39.28 10.06 -5.68
N LEU A 62 -39.18 9.94 -7.01
CA LEU A 62 -39.26 8.66 -7.70
C LEU A 62 -37.92 7.91 -7.62
N ALA A 63 -37.98 6.63 -7.26
CA ALA A 63 -36.85 5.73 -7.48
C ALA A 63 -36.77 5.34 -8.96
N PRO A 64 -35.56 5.20 -9.54
CA PRO A 64 -35.43 4.72 -10.91
C PRO A 64 -35.93 3.28 -11.04
N SER A 65 -36.65 3.01 -12.12
CA SER A 65 -37.09 1.66 -12.52
C SER A 65 -35.92 0.77 -12.94
N GLN A 66 -34.86 1.39 -13.48
CA GLN A 66 -33.61 0.74 -13.82
C GLN A 66 -32.44 1.70 -13.57
N ALA A 67 -31.39 1.23 -12.88
CA ALA A 67 -30.14 1.96 -12.72
C ALA A 67 -28.98 0.97 -12.93
N VAL A 68 -28.26 1.12 -14.04
CA VAL A 68 -27.11 0.26 -14.38
C VAL A 68 -25.84 1.09 -14.32
N GLY A 69 -24.90 0.68 -13.48
CA GLY A 69 -23.55 1.29 -13.41
C GLY A 69 -23.48 2.64 -12.70
N LEU A 70 -24.50 3.02 -11.92
CA LEU A 70 -24.52 4.25 -11.12
C LEU A 70 -24.62 3.96 -9.63
N ASN A 71 -24.08 4.87 -8.82
CA ASN A 71 -24.25 4.86 -7.38
C ASN A 71 -25.14 6.03 -6.93
N ARG A 72 -25.88 5.82 -5.84
CA ARG A 72 -26.66 6.87 -5.13
C ARG A 72 -27.73 7.58 -6.00
N ALA A 73 -28.36 6.86 -6.92
CA ALA A 73 -29.39 7.39 -7.83
C ALA A 73 -30.57 8.13 -7.15
N HIS A 74 -30.79 7.93 -5.84
CA HIS A 74 -31.81 8.64 -5.07
C HIS A 74 -31.55 10.16 -4.98
N VAL A 75 -30.30 10.63 -5.10
CA VAL A 75 -29.99 12.08 -5.02
C VAL A 75 -30.55 12.86 -6.20
N LEU A 76 -30.80 12.18 -7.34
CA LEU A 76 -31.24 12.82 -8.58
C LEU A 76 -32.65 13.41 -8.52
N THR A 77 -33.41 13.09 -7.47
CA THR A 77 -34.84 13.41 -7.37
C THR A 77 -35.25 13.86 -5.97
N ASP A 78 -34.29 14.16 -5.10
CA ASP A 78 -34.57 14.47 -3.69
C ASP A 78 -34.81 15.96 -3.42
N GLY A 79 -34.71 16.80 -4.46
CA GLY A 79 -34.92 18.24 -4.38
C GLY A 79 -33.69 19.01 -3.86
N VAL A 80 -32.53 18.35 -3.75
CA VAL A 80 -31.27 18.95 -3.31
C VAL A 80 -30.27 18.92 -4.45
N ALA A 81 -29.69 20.07 -4.78
CA ALA A 81 -28.66 20.15 -5.81
C ALA A 81 -27.31 20.61 -5.25
N PRO A 82 -26.19 20.16 -5.83
CA PRO A 82 -24.89 20.77 -5.57
C PRO A 82 -24.85 22.20 -6.09
N ARG A 83 -24.02 23.05 -5.48
CA ARG A 83 -23.81 24.42 -5.94
C ARG A 83 -23.10 24.42 -7.30
N ARG A 84 -23.26 25.51 -8.07
CA ARG A 84 -22.45 25.73 -9.27
C ARG A 84 -20.96 25.73 -8.90
N GLY A 85 -20.15 24.95 -9.63
CA GLY A 85 -18.72 24.84 -9.39
C GLY A 85 -18.30 23.84 -8.30
N ASP A 86 -19.27 23.16 -7.69
CA ASP A 86 -19.00 22.16 -6.66
C ASP A 86 -18.32 20.91 -7.24
N ILE A 87 -17.67 20.11 -6.39
CA ILE A 87 -16.92 18.94 -6.86
C ILE A 87 -17.84 17.91 -7.53
N TRP A 88 -17.36 17.30 -8.61
CA TRP A 88 -18.13 16.36 -9.41
C TRP A 88 -18.52 15.07 -8.65
N ASN A 89 -17.68 14.60 -7.73
CA ASN A 89 -17.88 13.38 -6.93
C ASN A 89 -18.12 13.69 -5.44
N SER A 90 -19.38 13.87 -5.06
CA SER A 90 -19.74 14.24 -3.68
C SER A 90 -20.92 13.43 -3.12
N ASP A 91 -21.27 13.69 -1.86
CA ASP A 91 -22.50 13.19 -1.26
C ASP A 91 -23.79 13.76 -1.90
N LEU A 92 -23.71 14.70 -2.83
CA LEU A 92 -24.86 15.23 -3.58
C LEU A 92 -24.91 14.76 -5.02
N THR A 93 -24.02 13.84 -5.45
CA THR A 93 -23.96 13.38 -6.84
C THR A 93 -24.09 11.87 -6.97
N ALA A 94 -24.71 11.46 -8.07
CA ALA A 94 -24.68 10.10 -8.59
C ALA A 94 -23.63 10.04 -9.70
N THR A 95 -22.61 9.20 -9.53
CA THR A 95 -21.53 9.01 -10.49
C THR A 95 -21.85 7.87 -11.46
N PHE A 96 -21.50 8.05 -12.73
CA PHE A 96 -21.76 7.08 -13.80
C PHE A 96 -20.45 6.41 -14.20
N ARG A 97 -20.51 5.11 -14.48
CA ARG A 97 -19.44 4.41 -15.22
C ARG A 97 -19.68 4.52 -16.72
N SER A 98 -18.64 4.40 -17.53
CA SER A 98 -18.77 4.31 -19.00
C SER A 98 -19.74 3.17 -19.37
N SER A 99 -20.80 3.47 -20.14
CA SER A 99 -21.98 2.63 -20.45
C SER A 99 -23.19 2.64 -19.49
N SER A 100 -23.19 3.51 -18.47
CA SER A 100 -24.29 3.57 -17.51
C SER A 100 -25.54 4.27 -18.08
N SER A 101 -26.71 3.79 -17.65
CA SER A 101 -27.99 4.43 -17.94
C SER A 101 -28.93 4.32 -16.76
N ILE A 102 -29.73 5.37 -16.56
CA ILE A 102 -30.81 5.38 -15.58
C ILE A 102 -32.15 5.58 -16.29
N VAL A 103 -33.18 4.85 -15.85
CA VAL A 103 -34.54 4.90 -16.40
C VAL A 103 -35.54 5.18 -15.30
N PHE A 104 -36.33 6.24 -15.45
CA PHE A 104 -37.48 6.54 -14.61
C PHE A 104 -38.77 6.10 -15.30
N ASP A 105 -39.64 5.41 -14.56
CA ASP A 105 -41.02 5.12 -14.98
C ASP A 105 -41.94 6.20 -14.38
N LEU A 106 -42.57 7.00 -15.24
CA LEU A 106 -43.48 8.07 -14.83
C LEU A 106 -44.86 7.54 -14.37
N GLY A 107 -45.08 6.23 -14.45
CA GLY A 107 -46.32 5.53 -14.09
C GLY A 107 -47.38 5.55 -15.18
N ALA A 108 -47.38 6.56 -16.04
CA ALA A 108 -48.23 6.71 -17.21
C ALA A 108 -47.50 7.52 -18.30
N SER A 109 -47.99 7.45 -19.55
CA SER A 109 -47.47 8.28 -20.64
C SER A 109 -47.81 9.75 -20.38
N LYS A 110 -46.79 10.61 -20.42
CA LYS A 110 -46.91 12.05 -20.12
C LYS A 110 -46.20 12.88 -21.17
N ASP A 111 -46.68 14.10 -21.34
CA ASP A 111 -45.92 15.13 -22.04
C ASP A 111 -44.72 15.58 -21.20
N ILE A 112 -43.60 15.88 -21.86
CA ILE A 112 -42.41 16.45 -21.23
C ILE A 112 -42.02 17.71 -22.00
N ARG A 113 -42.20 18.86 -21.34
CA ARG A 113 -42.09 20.21 -21.95
C ARG A 113 -40.88 21.01 -21.47
N ALA A 114 -40.40 20.72 -20.26
CA ALA A 114 -39.19 21.34 -19.74
C ALA A 114 -38.36 20.34 -18.92
N ALA A 115 -37.06 20.61 -18.81
CA ALA A 115 -36.14 19.85 -17.97
C ALA A 115 -35.11 20.76 -17.30
N TYR A 116 -34.62 20.33 -16.15
CA TYR A 116 -33.49 20.90 -15.44
C TYR A 116 -32.59 19.78 -14.95
N MET A 117 -31.28 20.01 -14.96
CA MET A 117 -30.30 19.11 -14.35
C MET A 117 -29.11 19.87 -13.78
N VAL A 118 -28.42 19.30 -12.80
CA VAL A 118 -27.07 19.71 -12.40
C VAL A 118 -26.11 18.54 -12.63
N GLY A 119 -25.01 18.76 -13.35
CA GLY A 119 -24.11 17.68 -13.79
C GLY A 119 -22.71 18.21 -14.07
N ASP A 120 -21.72 17.32 -14.20
CA ASP A 120 -20.34 17.77 -14.43
C ASP A 120 -20.23 18.62 -15.71
N GLY A 121 -19.41 19.67 -15.64
CA GLY A 121 -19.36 20.77 -16.59
C GLY A 121 -18.82 20.35 -17.95
N ASN A 122 -17.80 19.49 -18.00
CA ASN A 122 -17.14 19.02 -19.22
C ASN A 122 -17.91 17.94 -20.00
N ASP A 123 -19.05 17.48 -19.47
CA ASP A 123 -19.79 16.33 -19.99
C ASP A 123 -21.08 16.67 -20.74
N GLU A 124 -21.50 15.73 -21.60
CA GLU A 124 -22.80 15.74 -22.27
C GLU A 124 -23.77 14.73 -21.62
N TYR A 125 -24.96 15.18 -21.22
CA TYR A 125 -26.03 14.32 -20.72
C TYR A 125 -27.17 14.23 -21.73
N VAL A 126 -27.49 13.00 -22.13
CA VAL A 126 -28.51 12.71 -23.14
C VAL A 126 -29.73 12.11 -22.46
N PHE A 127 -30.86 12.82 -22.60
CA PHE A 127 -32.18 12.40 -22.18
C PHE A 127 -32.93 11.81 -23.38
N SER A 128 -33.64 10.71 -23.15
CA SER A 128 -34.45 10.05 -24.17
C SER A 128 -35.77 9.55 -23.56
N VAL A 129 -36.83 9.49 -24.34
CA VAL A 129 -38.18 9.10 -23.89
C VAL A 129 -38.67 7.86 -24.64
N SER A 130 -39.50 7.05 -23.99
CA SER A 130 -40.06 5.82 -24.55
C SER A 130 -41.46 5.55 -24.03
N GLU A 131 -42.32 4.97 -24.87
CA GLU A 131 -43.63 4.44 -24.46
C GLU A 131 -43.53 3.06 -23.82
N ASP A 132 -42.66 2.19 -24.37
CA ASP A 132 -42.59 0.76 -24.05
C ASP A 132 -41.39 0.37 -23.17
N GLY A 133 -40.49 1.32 -22.91
CA GLY A 133 -39.27 1.12 -22.11
C GLY A 133 -38.15 0.38 -22.84
N SER A 134 -38.32 0.05 -24.13
CA SER A 134 -37.37 -0.69 -24.96
C SER A 134 -36.75 0.17 -26.06
N LYS A 135 -37.57 0.97 -26.77
CA LYS A 135 -37.13 1.87 -27.83
C LYS A 135 -37.21 3.31 -27.34
N TYR A 136 -36.08 4.01 -27.38
CA TYR A 136 -35.96 5.37 -26.83
C TYR A 136 -35.64 6.37 -27.93
N ASP A 137 -36.45 7.42 -28.00
CA ASP A 137 -36.25 8.54 -28.91
C ASP A 137 -35.56 9.71 -28.17
N PRO A 138 -34.63 10.45 -28.81
CA PRO A 138 -33.93 11.57 -28.17
C PRO A 138 -34.91 12.67 -27.73
N LEU A 139 -34.76 13.13 -26.48
CA LEU A 139 -35.57 14.22 -25.91
C LEU A 139 -34.76 15.50 -25.73
N TRP A 140 -33.60 15.41 -25.08
CA TRP A 140 -32.77 16.57 -24.78
C TRP A 140 -31.29 16.16 -24.71
N ARG A 141 -30.41 17.01 -25.22
CA ARG A 141 -28.96 16.88 -25.03
C ARG A 141 -28.48 18.10 -24.25
N ALA A 142 -28.12 17.89 -23.00
CA ALA A 142 -27.55 18.90 -22.15
C ALA A 142 -26.04 18.97 -22.47
N MET A 143 -25.65 19.98 -23.26
CA MET A 143 -24.28 20.14 -23.76
C MET A 143 -23.29 20.56 -22.66
N PRO A 144 -21.98 20.29 -22.83
CA PRO A 144 -20.95 20.77 -21.91
C PRO A 144 -21.01 22.29 -21.68
N GLU A 145 -20.63 22.72 -20.48
CA GLU A 145 -20.58 24.10 -20.01
C GLU A 145 -19.12 24.46 -19.66
N SER A 146 -18.72 25.73 -19.84
CA SER A 146 -17.30 26.13 -19.69
C SER A 146 -16.80 26.20 -18.24
N GLY A 147 -17.69 26.08 -17.25
CA GLY A 147 -17.34 26.11 -15.83
C GLY A 147 -16.86 24.76 -15.31
N SER A 148 -15.89 24.75 -14.38
CA SER A 148 -15.40 23.52 -13.74
C SER A 148 -16.43 22.94 -12.76
N GLY A 149 -16.40 21.62 -12.54
CA GLY A 149 -17.27 20.93 -11.57
C GLY A 149 -18.75 20.97 -11.95
N MET A 150 -19.64 20.84 -10.96
CA MET A 150 -21.08 20.72 -11.18
C MET A 150 -21.69 22.00 -11.78
N GLN A 151 -22.39 21.87 -12.92
CA GLN A 151 -23.03 22.96 -13.64
C GLN A 151 -24.54 22.71 -13.83
N PRO A 152 -25.40 23.69 -13.52
CA PRO A 152 -26.83 23.62 -13.81
C PRO A 152 -27.10 23.87 -15.29
N ARG A 153 -28.02 23.09 -15.88
CA ARG A 153 -28.50 23.19 -17.26
C ARG A 153 -30.02 23.07 -17.28
N SER A 154 -30.69 23.75 -18.20
CA SER A 154 -32.15 23.64 -18.36
C SER A 154 -32.59 23.80 -19.81
N SER A 155 -33.79 23.32 -20.11
CA SER A 155 -34.49 23.56 -21.37
C SER A 155 -35.99 23.71 -21.10
N SER A 156 -36.64 24.65 -21.79
CA SER A 156 -38.09 24.90 -21.74
C SER A 156 -38.80 24.65 -23.07
N GLU A 157 -38.10 24.06 -24.04
CA GLU A 157 -38.57 23.86 -25.42
C GLU A 157 -38.55 22.37 -25.77
N LEU A 158 -38.96 21.52 -24.83
CA LEU A 158 -39.01 20.07 -25.05
C LEU A 158 -40.35 19.66 -25.65
N HIS A 159 -40.29 18.72 -26.58
CA HIS A 159 -41.46 18.14 -27.23
C HIS A 159 -41.41 16.61 -27.15
N GLY A 160 -41.39 16.08 -25.92
CA GLY A 160 -41.43 14.64 -25.65
C GLY A 160 -42.81 14.16 -25.23
N HIS A 161 -43.15 12.93 -25.60
CA HIS A 161 -44.30 12.20 -25.05
C HIS A 161 -43.87 10.75 -24.77
N GLY A 162 -44.15 10.25 -23.57
CA GLY A 162 -43.93 8.85 -23.21
C GLY A 162 -43.94 8.58 -21.71
N ARG A 163 -43.81 7.30 -21.35
CA ARG A 163 -43.88 6.81 -19.98
C ARG A 163 -42.52 6.66 -19.31
N TYR A 164 -41.49 6.29 -20.08
CA TYR A 164 -40.16 6.01 -19.57
C TYR A 164 -39.18 7.09 -20.02
N VAL A 165 -38.34 7.57 -19.11
CA VAL A 165 -37.27 8.52 -19.42
C VAL A 165 -35.93 7.92 -19.08
N ARG A 166 -35.05 7.84 -20.07
CA ARG A 166 -33.67 7.36 -19.93
C ARG A 166 -32.68 8.51 -19.98
N ILE A 167 -31.69 8.46 -19.08
CA ILE A 167 -30.57 9.40 -19.05
C ILE A 167 -29.27 8.61 -19.21
N THR A 168 -28.40 9.09 -20.11
CA THR A 168 -27.05 8.57 -20.35
C THR A 168 -26.04 9.71 -20.40
N ALA A 169 -24.78 9.46 -20.07
CA ALA A 169 -23.71 10.44 -20.11
C ALA A 169 -22.62 10.03 -21.12
N ARG A 170 -21.98 11.01 -21.76
CA ARG A 170 -20.88 10.79 -22.71
C ARG A 170 -20.01 12.04 -22.87
N GLY A 171 -18.86 11.89 -23.53
CA GLY A 171 -17.90 12.99 -23.74
C GLY A 171 -16.94 13.15 -22.57
N GLY A 172 -16.40 14.37 -22.41
CA GLY A 172 -15.53 14.75 -21.30
C GLY A 172 -14.29 13.89 -21.12
N ASP A 173 -13.97 13.62 -19.85
CA ASP A 173 -12.86 12.76 -19.39
C ASP A 173 -13.32 11.33 -19.03
N ASN A 174 -14.58 11.00 -19.32
CA ASN A 174 -15.28 9.77 -18.94
C ASN A 174 -15.59 9.62 -17.44
N LEU A 175 -15.59 10.71 -16.67
CA LEU A 175 -15.98 10.74 -15.26
C LEU A 175 -17.28 11.53 -15.07
N TYR A 176 -18.43 10.88 -15.30
CA TYR A 176 -19.70 11.60 -15.29
C TYR A 176 -20.38 11.63 -13.91
N SER A 177 -21.06 12.73 -13.61
CA SER A 177 -21.92 12.84 -12.42
C SER A 177 -23.15 13.74 -12.61
N LEU A 178 -24.26 13.35 -12.00
CA LEU A 178 -25.48 14.16 -11.90
C LEU A 178 -25.87 14.38 -10.44
N GLY A 179 -26.32 15.59 -10.12
CA GLY A 179 -26.74 16.00 -8.79
C GLY A 179 -28.25 15.93 -8.58
N GLU A 180 -29.01 16.73 -9.33
CA GLU A 180 -30.48 16.82 -9.28
C GLU A 180 -31.01 16.88 -10.70
N VAL A 181 -32.17 16.25 -10.95
CA VAL A 181 -32.87 16.24 -12.23
C VAL A 181 -34.35 16.53 -12.02
N GLN A 182 -34.89 17.43 -12.83
CA GLN A 182 -36.32 17.75 -12.84
C GLN A 182 -36.87 17.68 -14.25
N LEU A 183 -38.05 17.10 -14.42
CA LEU A 183 -38.78 16.99 -15.69
C LEU A 183 -40.19 17.51 -15.48
N PHE A 184 -40.73 18.27 -16.42
CA PHE A 184 -42.02 18.94 -16.23
C PHE A 184 -42.98 18.69 -17.40
N GLU A 185 -44.25 18.43 -17.06
CA GLU A 185 -45.34 18.23 -18.03
C GLU A 185 -45.79 19.55 -18.68
N THR A 186 -45.63 20.66 -17.96
CA THR A 186 -45.81 22.02 -18.48
C THR A 186 -44.59 22.86 -18.12
N VAL A 187 -44.29 23.91 -18.89
CA VAL A 187 -43.17 24.80 -18.57
C VAL A 187 -43.49 25.58 -17.30
N PRO A 188 -42.72 25.42 -16.20
CA PRO A 188 -42.99 26.14 -14.96
C PRO A 188 -42.54 27.60 -15.06
N ASN A 189 -43.14 28.48 -14.25
CA ASN A 189 -42.80 29.91 -14.21
C ASN A 189 -41.36 30.19 -13.74
N VAL A 190 -40.75 29.25 -13.01
CA VAL A 190 -39.36 29.33 -12.52
C VAL A 190 -38.69 27.96 -12.72
N ILE A 191 -37.54 27.95 -13.39
CA ILE A 191 -36.69 26.77 -13.55
C ILE A 191 -35.34 27.04 -12.86
N PRO A 192 -34.90 26.18 -11.92
CA PRO A 192 -35.58 24.99 -11.40
C PRO A 192 -36.72 25.32 -10.43
N SER A 193 -37.66 24.38 -10.26
CA SER A 193 -38.71 24.49 -9.25
C SER A 193 -38.21 23.94 -7.91
N ARG A 194 -38.10 24.82 -6.91
CA ARG A 194 -37.88 24.47 -5.49
C ARG A 194 -36.70 23.52 -5.22
N VAL A 195 -35.50 23.91 -5.64
CA VAL A 195 -34.25 23.19 -5.36
C VAL A 195 -33.52 23.81 -4.18
N VAL A 196 -33.06 22.98 -3.24
CA VAL A 196 -32.21 23.39 -2.12
C VAL A 196 -30.74 23.18 -2.51
N TYR A 197 -29.99 24.27 -2.64
CA TYR A 197 -28.56 24.18 -2.95
C TYR A 197 -27.70 23.92 -1.70
N ARG A 198 -26.86 22.90 -1.76
CA ARG A 198 -25.88 22.56 -0.72
C ARG A 198 -24.48 22.39 -1.32
N THR A 199 -23.47 22.51 -0.47
CA THR A 199 -22.10 22.14 -0.84
C THR A 199 -21.91 20.68 -0.51
N GLY A 200 -21.52 19.89 -1.50
CA GLY A 200 -21.27 18.46 -1.36
C GLY A 200 -19.99 18.18 -0.58
N LEU A 201 -20.04 17.15 0.26
CA LEU A 201 -18.86 16.56 0.86
C LEU A 201 -18.19 15.62 -0.16
N PRO A 202 -16.93 15.88 -0.57
CA PRO A 202 -16.21 15.01 -1.50
C PRO A 202 -16.21 13.55 -1.04
N GLU A 203 -16.30 12.62 -1.98
CA GLU A 203 -16.38 11.19 -1.68
C GLU A 203 -15.21 10.70 -0.80
N GLY A 204 -13.97 11.08 -1.14
CA GLY A 204 -12.80 10.72 -0.35
C GLY A 204 -12.83 11.25 1.09
N GLU A 205 -13.38 12.46 1.30
CA GLU A 205 -13.54 13.07 2.62
C GLU A 205 -14.63 12.37 3.45
N ARG A 206 -15.71 11.92 2.79
CA ARG A 206 -16.77 11.11 3.40
C ARG A 206 -16.25 9.75 3.84
N ILE A 207 -15.57 9.02 2.95
CA ILE A 207 -14.95 7.72 3.26
C ILE A 207 -13.94 7.88 4.41
N ARG A 208 -13.13 8.95 4.40
CA ARG A 208 -12.22 9.29 5.50
C ARG A 208 -12.97 9.45 6.83
N GLY A 209 -14.10 10.13 6.83
CA GLY A 209 -14.98 10.22 8.00
C GLY A 209 -15.34 8.83 8.52
N HIS A 210 -15.79 7.91 7.67
CA HIS A 210 -16.18 6.55 8.08
C HIS A 210 -15.00 5.70 8.59
N PHE A 211 -13.79 5.90 8.06
CA PHE A 211 -12.58 5.30 8.64
C PHE A 211 -12.34 5.76 10.08
N LEU A 212 -12.49 7.05 10.37
CA LEU A 212 -12.33 7.60 11.73
C LEU A 212 -13.42 7.05 12.67
N HIS A 213 -14.66 6.94 12.20
CA HIS A 213 -15.74 6.31 12.96
C HIS A 213 -15.46 4.84 13.25
N PHE A 214 -14.93 4.10 12.27
CA PHE A 214 -14.52 2.71 12.46
C PHE A 214 -13.42 2.57 13.50
N LEU A 215 -12.38 3.41 13.44
CA LEU A 215 -11.32 3.46 14.44
C LEU A 215 -11.88 3.75 15.84
N LEU A 216 -12.78 4.72 15.97
CA LEU A 216 -13.44 5.06 17.23
C LEU A 216 -14.27 3.91 17.77
N ALA A 217 -15.12 3.29 16.93
CA ALA A 217 -15.95 2.15 17.32
C ALA A 217 -15.08 0.96 17.76
N LEU A 218 -13.96 0.71 17.10
CA LEU A 218 -13.01 -0.33 17.47
C LEU A 218 -12.28 0.00 18.78
N GLY A 219 -11.91 1.27 19.00
CA GLY A 219 -11.44 1.76 20.29
C GLY A 219 -12.45 1.47 21.40
N ILE A 220 -13.73 1.78 21.18
CA ILE A 220 -14.80 1.48 22.13
C ILE A 220 -14.87 -0.02 22.44
N THR A 221 -14.80 -0.91 21.44
CA THR A 221 -14.74 -2.36 21.65
C THR A 221 -13.55 -2.78 22.53
N LEU A 222 -12.37 -2.22 22.26
CA LEU A 222 -11.15 -2.52 23.02
C LEU A 222 -11.24 -2.08 24.49
N PHE A 223 -11.82 -0.91 24.75
CA PHE A 223 -11.98 -0.40 26.10
C PHE A 223 -13.21 -1.00 26.81
N ALA A 224 -14.30 -1.30 26.13
CA ALA A 224 -15.48 -1.98 26.68
C ALA A 224 -15.24 -3.46 27.04
N THR A 225 -14.10 -4.04 26.64
CA THR A 225 -13.78 -5.45 26.89
C THR A 225 -12.62 -5.65 27.85
N GLN A 226 -12.79 -6.63 28.74
CA GLN A 226 -11.84 -7.08 29.74
C GLN A 226 -11.60 -8.58 29.62
N ARG A 227 -10.46 -9.04 30.15
CA ARG A 227 -10.11 -10.46 30.22
C ARG A 227 -11.24 -11.30 30.83
N LYS A 228 -11.81 -10.84 31.95
CA LYS A 228 -12.85 -11.54 32.73
C LYS A 228 -14.27 -11.47 32.15
N ASN A 229 -14.54 -10.60 31.17
CA ASN A 229 -15.89 -10.54 30.59
C ASN A 229 -16.25 -11.84 29.86
N SER A 230 -17.52 -12.22 29.92
CA SER A 230 -18.08 -13.35 29.19
C SER A 230 -17.93 -13.17 27.68
N TRP A 231 -17.99 -14.27 26.93
CA TRP A 231 -17.96 -14.21 25.46
C TRP A 231 -19.13 -13.40 24.90
N ALA A 232 -20.33 -13.52 25.49
CA ALA A 232 -21.51 -12.77 25.08
C ALA A 232 -21.33 -11.26 25.23
N TRP A 233 -20.70 -10.80 26.33
CA TRP A 233 -20.35 -9.39 26.51
C TRP A 233 -19.34 -8.91 25.46
N LYS A 234 -18.31 -9.71 25.19
CA LYS A 234 -17.30 -9.36 24.16
C LYS A 234 -17.93 -9.25 22.78
N LEU A 235 -18.87 -10.16 22.45
CA LEU A 235 -19.64 -10.10 21.22
C LEU A 235 -20.49 -8.83 21.15
N ALA A 236 -21.28 -8.55 22.20
CA ALA A 236 -22.09 -7.33 22.28
C ALA A 236 -21.25 -6.06 22.14
N ALA A 237 -20.08 -6.02 22.79
CA ALA A 237 -19.16 -4.90 22.71
C ALA A 237 -18.53 -4.71 21.34
N THR A 238 -18.52 -5.74 20.48
CA THR A 238 -17.95 -5.69 19.12
C THR A 238 -18.99 -5.26 18.07
N ILE A 239 -20.29 -5.29 18.40
CA ILE A 239 -21.38 -4.86 17.49
C ILE A 239 -21.12 -3.45 16.91
N PRO A 240 -20.73 -2.42 17.70
CA PRO A 240 -20.42 -1.10 17.15
C PRO A 240 -19.35 -1.11 16.05
N SER A 241 -18.29 -1.89 16.24
CA SER A 241 -17.24 -2.02 15.24
C SER A 241 -17.72 -2.72 13.98
N LEU A 242 -18.58 -3.75 14.11
CA LEU A 242 -19.14 -4.46 12.97
C LEU A 242 -20.09 -3.57 12.16
N VAL A 243 -20.92 -2.76 12.84
CA VAL A 243 -21.79 -1.77 12.18
C VAL A 243 -20.95 -0.73 11.45
N ALA A 244 -19.94 -0.15 12.12
CA ALA A 244 -19.06 0.84 11.51
C ALA A 244 -18.25 0.26 10.32
N LEU A 245 -17.82 -1.00 10.43
CA LEU A 245 -17.15 -1.72 9.33
C LEU A 245 -18.10 -1.96 8.15
N GLY A 246 -19.33 -2.38 8.40
CA GLY A 246 -20.34 -2.58 7.36
C GLY A 246 -20.68 -1.29 6.62
N VAL A 247 -20.81 -0.18 7.36
CA VAL A 247 -20.98 1.17 6.80
C VAL A 247 -19.77 1.57 5.95
N LEU A 248 -18.55 1.42 6.48
CA LEU A 248 -17.34 1.72 5.73
C LEU A 248 -17.23 0.88 4.46
N GLY A 249 -17.55 -0.42 4.54
CA GLY A 249 -17.55 -1.32 3.40
C GLY A 249 -18.58 -0.94 2.34
N TYR A 250 -19.78 -0.50 2.75
CA TYR A 250 -20.80 0.03 1.84
C TYR A 250 -20.31 1.27 1.09
N GLU A 251 -19.69 2.22 1.80
CA GLU A 251 -19.16 3.45 1.20
C GLU A 251 -17.99 3.17 0.26
N ILE A 252 -17.05 2.29 0.64
CA ILE A 252 -15.94 1.86 -0.24
C ILE A 252 -16.49 1.14 -1.48
N ALA A 253 -17.51 0.29 -1.35
CA ALA A 253 -18.11 -0.40 -2.48
C ALA A 253 -18.81 0.59 -3.45
N GLY A 254 -19.49 1.60 -2.89
CA GLY A 254 -20.07 2.70 -3.67
C GLY A 254 -19.03 3.64 -4.31
N GLY A 255 -17.81 3.68 -3.76
CA GLY A 255 -16.69 4.45 -4.31
C GLY A 255 -15.69 3.63 -5.12
N TRP A 256 -15.95 2.34 -5.38
CA TRP A 256 -14.95 1.46 -5.95
C TRP A 256 -14.76 1.70 -7.46
N PRO A 257 -13.53 1.83 -7.99
CA PRO A 257 -12.27 1.81 -7.27
C PRO A 257 -11.98 3.12 -6.54
N VAL A 258 -11.46 3.02 -5.32
CA VAL A 258 -11.18 4.20 -4.49
C VAL A 258 -9.88 4.88 -4.87
N ASP A 259 -9.82 6.19 -4.65
CA ASP A 259 -8.62 7.01 -4.90
C ASP A 259 -7.42 6.60 -4.04
N GLN A 260 -6.21 6.89 -4.53
CA GLN A 260 -4.97 6.65 -3.78
C GLN A 260 -4.96 7.36 -2.41
N SER A 261 -5.61 8.52 -2.29
CA SER A 261 -5.72 9.25 -1.02
C SER A 261 -6.49 8.45 0.05
N VAL A 262 -7.50 7.67 -0.36
CA VAL A 262 -8.29 6.77 0.50
C VAL A 262 -7.44 5.56 0.91
N VAL A 263 -6.64 5.02 -0.01
CA VAL A 263 -5.71 3.92 0.27
C VAL A 263 -4.65 4.35 1.29
N SER A 264 -4.06 5.54 1.12
CA SER A 264 -3.11 6.11 2.08
C SER A 264 -3.76 6.36 3.46
N MET A 265 -5.03 6.76 3.50
CA MET A 265 -5.78 6.86 4.75
C MET A 265 -5.98 5.47 5.39
N ALA A 266 -6.32 4.44 4.61
CA ALA A 266 -6.47 3.08 5.10
C ALA A 266 -5.15 2.54 5.71
N ARG A 267 -3.99 2.88 5.12
CA ARG A 267 -2.66 2.60 5.70
C ARG A 267 -2.51 3.24 7.09
N ALA A 268 -2.79 4.54 7.20
CA ALA A 268 -2.71 5.27 8.47
C ALA A 268 -3.64 4.71 9.55
N ILE A 269 -4.87 4.36 9.16
CA ILE A 269 -5.89 3.80 10.05
C ILE A 269 -5.51 2.39 10.52
N SER A 270 -4.91 1.57 9.65
CA SER A 270 -4.34 0.28 10.04
C SER A 270 -3.33 0.44 11.19
N ALA A 271 -2.36 1.35 11.02
CA ALA A 271 -1.37 1.62 12.07
C ALA A 271 -2.02 2.21 13.34
N ALA A 272 -3.00 3.11 13.20
CA ALA A 272 -3.73 3.71 14.33
C ALA A 272 -4.51 2.66 15.15
N ILE A 273 -5.18 1.71 14.49
CA ILE A 273 -5.86 0.58 15.16
C ILE A 273 -4.85 -0.21 15.99
N ALA A 274 -3.67 -0.51 15.43
CA ALA A 274 -2.63 -1.24 16.15
C ALA A 274 -2.11 -0.44 17.36
N ILE A 275 -1.92 0.88 17.22
CA ILE A 275 -1.53 1.76 18.35
C ILE A 275 -2.56 1.67 19.48
N VAL A 276 -3.85 1.85 19.17
CA VAL A 276 -4.92 1.81 20.18
C VAL A 276 -4.98 0.43 20.87
N ALA A 277 -4.83 -0.66 20.11
CA ALA A 277 -4.80 -2.02 20.64
C ALA A 277 -3.63 -2.25 21.62
N LEU A 278 -2.43 -1.79 21.27
CA LEU A 278 -1.23 -1.95 22.09
C LEU A 278 -1.26 -1.06 23.34
N VAL A 279 -1.70 0.19 23.21
CA VAL A 279 -1.88 1.11 24.34
C VAL A 279 -2.92 0.53 25.31
N ARG A 280 -4.03 0.01 24.80
CA ARG A 280 -5.04 -0.68 25.62
C ARG A 280 -4.46 -1.87 26.38
N GLU A 281 -3.63 -2.67 25.72
CA GLU A 281 -2.98 -3.84 26.32
C GLU A 281 -2.01 -3.43 27.44
N ALA A 282 -1.20 -2.40 27.23
CA ALA A 282 -0.26 -1.86 28.23
C ALA A 282 -0.94 -1.20 29.44
N LEU A 283 -2.00 -0.40 29.22
CA LEU A 283 -2.80 0.20 30.29
C LEU A 283 -3.50 -0.85 31.16
N GLY A 284 -3.82 -2.01 30.60
CA GLY A 284 -4.56 -3.07 31.28
C GLY A 284 -3.78 -3.81 32.38
N ARG A 285 -2.52 -3.48 32.65
CA ARG A 285 -1.64 -4.27 33.52
C ARG A 285 -2.04 -4.29 35.02
N VAL A 286 -2.78 -3.27 35.50
CA VAL A 286 -3.02 -3.09 36.94
C VAL A 286 -4.48 -3.31 37.35
N ARG A 287 -5.43 -2.53 36.80
CA ARG A 287 -6.81 -2.49 37.30
C ARG A 287 -7.89 -2.90 36.28
N TRP A 288 -7.55 -2.88 34.98
CA TRP A 288 -8.48 -3.09 33.88
C TRP A 288 -7.91 -4.04 32.80
N PRO A 289 -7.75 -5.34 33.10
CA PRO A 289 -7.02 -6.27 32.24
C PRO A 289 -7.64 -6.38 30.85
N ALA A 290 -6.86 -6.05 29.82
CA ALA A 290 -7.29 -6.12 28.43
C ALA A 290 -7.70 -7.54 28.04
N SER A 291 -8.73 -7.65 27.21
CA SER A 291 -9.09 -8.92 26.59
C SER A 291 -8.13 -9.23 25.45
N ARG A 292 -7.31 -10.28 25.62
CA ARG A 292 -6.34 -10.69 24.59
C ARG A 292 -7.00 -11.01 23.25
N ALA A 293 -8.18 -11.61 23.26
CA ALA A 293 -8.91 -11.95 22.05
C ALA A 293 -9.31 -10.69 21.25
N THR A 294 -9.71 -9.62 21.93
CA THR A 294 -10.12 -8.38 21.26
C THR A 294 -8.92 -7.56 20.79
N VAL A 295 -7.81 -7.57 21.55
CA VAL A 295 -6.53 -7.00 21.09
C VAL A 295 -6.01 -7.72 19.86
N LEU A 296 -5.97 -9.06 19.85
CA LEU A 296 -5.54 -9.82 18.68
C LEU A 296 -6.51 -9.65 17.51
N GLY A 297 -7.83 -9.58 17.76
CA GLY A 297 -8.83 -9.29 16.74
C GLY A 297 -8.62 -7.91 16.10
N ALA A 298 -8.34 -6.88 16.90
CA ALA A 298 -8.01 -5.54 16.40
C ALA A 298 -6.72 -5.54 15.58
N LEU A 299 -5.66 -6.22 16.05
CA LEU A 299 -4.42 -6.37 15.29
C LEU A 299 -4.61 -7.17 14.00
N ALA A 300 -5.53 -8.14 13.97
CA ALA A 300 -5.87 -8.91 12.77
C ALA A 300 -6.60 -8.03 11.75
N VAL A 301 -7.59 -7.25 12.18
CA VAL A 301 -8.26 -6.24 11.35
C VAL A 301 -7.24 -5.24 10.79
N ALA A 302 -6.35 -4.72 11.64
CA ALA A 302 -5.28 -3.81 11.22
C ALA A 302 -4.36 -4.47 10.19
N GLY A 303 -3.90 -5.70 10.44
CA GLY A 303 -3.01 -6.42 9.54
C GLY A 303 -3.64 -6.73 8.19
N ILE A 304 -4.92 -7.14 8.16
CA ILE A 304 -5.68 -7.37 6.93
C ILE A 304 -5.86 -6.06 6.17
N LEU A 305 -6.26 -4.98 6.86
CA LEU A 305 -6.40 -3.66 6.23
C LEU A 305 -5.07 -3.16 5.68
N GLY A 306 -3.97 -3.32 6.43
CA GLY A 306 -2.63 -2.96 5.98
C GLY A 306 -2.24 -3.72 4.73
N VAL A 307 -2.25 -5.05 4.75
CA VAL A 307 -1.89 -5.87 3.59
C VAL A 307 -2.84 -5.57 2.41
N GLY A 308 -4.13 -5.37 2.67
CA GLY A 308 -5.10 -4.92 1.68
C GLY A 308 -4.68 -3.59 1.04
N SER A 309 -4.31 -2.59 1.83
CA SER A 309 -3.82 -1.30 1.33
C SER A 309 -2.51 -1.42 0.54
N PHE A 310 -1.64 -2.38 0.89
CA PHE A 310 -0.49 -2.70 0.05
C PHE A 310 -0.95 -3.13 -1.34
N TYR A 311 -1.96 -3.99 -1.47
CA TYR A 311 -2.56 -4.44 -2.74
C TYR A 311 -3.70 -3.54 -3.26
N ASN A 312 -3.67 -2.24 -2.94
CA ASN A 312 -4.65 -1.25 -3.40
C ASN A 312 -6.12 -1.64 -3.10
N LEU A 313 -6.34 -2.28 -1.96
CA LEU A 313 -7.61 -2.85 -1.50
C LEU A 313 -8.22 -3.87 -2.46
N GLY A 314 -7.42 -4.45 -3.37
CA GLY A 314 -7.84 -5.38 -4.41
C GLY A 314 -8.09 -4.74 -5.79
N HIS A 315 -7.82 -3.44 -5.96
CA HIS A 315 -8.01 -2.76 -7.24
C HIS A 315 -6.88 -3.09 -8.21
N LEU A 316 -7.25 -3.52 -9.42
CA LEU A 316 -6.36 -3.75 -10.54
C LEU A 316 -5.65 -2.45 -10.92
N GLN A 317 -4.33 -2.39 -10.71
CA GLN A 317 -3.56 -1.16 -10.91
C GLN A 317 -3.04 -0.97 -12.33
N PHE A 318 -3.03 -2.03 -13.14
CA PHE A 318 -2.47 -2.00 -14.48
C PHE A 318 -3.56 -2.12 -15.53
N HIS A 319 -3.23 -1.75 -16.76
CA HIS A 319 -4.16 -1.76 -17.88
C HIS A 319 -3.59 -2.62 -19.02
N ASP A 320 -4.44 -3.49 -19.55
CA ASP A 320 -4.21 -4.23 -20.79
C ASP A 320 -4.87 -3.44 -21.92
N SER A 321 -4.02 -2.80 -22.74
CA SER A 321 -4.43 -1.94 -23.86
C SER A 321 -5.03 -2.73 -25.02
N GLU A 322 -4.65 -4.00 -25.19
CA GLU A 322 -5.16 -4.86 -26.27
C GLU A 322 -6.60 -5.29 -25.96
N LYS A 323 -6.84 -5.70 -24.72
CA LYS A 323 -8.16 -6.12 -24.25
C LYS A 323 -9.01 -4.97 -23.70
N ASN A 324 -8.45 -3.75 -23.66
CA ASN A 324 -9.05 -2.54 -23.09
C ASN A 324 -9.67 -2.79 -21.70
N ARG A 325 -8.92 -3.43 -20.80
CA ARG A 325 -9.40 -3.80 -19.46
C ARG A 325 -8.30 -3.70 -18.40
N PRO A 326 -8.63 -3.49 -17.12
CA PRO A 326 -7.64 -3.57 -16.05
C PRO A 326 -7.08 -5.00 -15.91
N THR A 327 -5.83 -5.11 -15.45
CA THR A 327 -5.13 -6.39 -15.22
C THR A 327 -4.28 -6.35 -13.94
N PHE A 328 -3.97 -7.53 -13.40
CA PHE A 328 -3.05 -7.68 -12.27
C PHE A 328 -1.58 -7.64 -12.70
N VAL A 329 -1.27 -7.81 -13.99
CA VAL A 329 0.12 -7.91 -14.45
C VAL A 329 0.81 -6.55 -14.39
N HIS A 330 1.91 -6.47 -13.64
CA HIS A 330 2.76 -5.29 -13.63
C HIS A 330 3.61 -5.22 -14.91
N THR A 331 3.04 -4.73 -16.00
CA THR A 331 3.67 -4.75 -17.33
C THR A 331 4.98 -3.97 -17.39
N PHE A 332 5.08 -2.80 -16.75
CA PHE A 332 6.33 -2.03 -16.66
C PHE A 332 7.48 -2.82 -16.02
N ASP A 333 7.18 -3.66 -15.02
CA ASP A 333 8.16 -4.53 -14.38
C ASP A 333 8.47 -5.70 -15.30
N MET A 334 7.44 -6.43 -15.73
CA MET A 334 7.63 -7.70 -16.40
C MET A 334 8.19 -7.56 -17.80
N ARG A 335 7.94 -6.45 -18.52
CA ARG A 335 8.57 -6.17 -19.82
C ARG A 335 10.09 -5.99 -19.73
N VAL A 336 10.60 -5.80 -18.52
CA VAL A 336 12.03 -5.67 -18.24
C VAL A 336 12.58 -7.01 -17.75
N TYR A 337 11.97 -7.60 -16.73
CA TYR A 337 12.55 -8.77 -16.06
C TYR A 337 12.27 -10.10 -16.76
N TYR A 338 11.10 -10.28 -17.37
CA TYR A 338 10.78 -11.51 -18.11
C TYR A 338 11.75 -11.75 -19.27
N PRO A 339 11.92 -10.82 -20.24
CA PRO A 339 12.81 -11.05 -21.37
C PRO A 339 14.28 -11.15 -20.95
N VAL A 340 14.73 -10.33 -19.99
CA VAL A 340 16.13 -10.40 -19.53
C VAL A 340 16.42 -11.74 -18.85
N ALA A 341 15.49 -12.30 -18.06
CA ALA A 341 15.68 -13.61 -17.45
C ALA A 341 15.71 -14.73 -18.49
N LYS A 342 14.79 -14.72 -19.46
CA LYS A 342 14.66 -15.77 -20.48
C LYS A 342 15.77 -15.73 -21.55
N TYR A 343 16.19 -14.54 -21.96
CA TYR A 343 17.14 -14.29 -23.06
C TYR A 343 18.46 -13.66 -22.59
N PHE A 344 18.90 -13.99 -21.36
CA PHE A 344 20.07 -13.34 -20.77
C PHE A 344 21.36 -13.53 -21.60
N HIS A 345 21.54 -14.69 -22.22
CA HIS A 345 22.75 -14.97 -23.01
C HIS A 345 22.91 -14.03 -24.22
N GLU A 346 21.79 -13.62 -24.82
CA GLU A 346 21.77 -12.72 -25.98
C GLU A 346 21.69 -11.24 -25.57
N LEU A 347 20.84 -10.94 -24.60
CA LEU A 347 20.56 -9.57 -24.17
C LEU A 347 21.65 -9.01 -23.26
N ARG A 348 22.22 -9.83 -22.37
CA ARG A 348 23.05 -9.37 -21.24
C ARG A 348 22.31 -8.28 -20.43
N PHE A 349 23.02 -7.56 -19.56
CA PHE A 349 22.43 -6.45 -18.78
C PHE A 349 22.16 -5.17 -19.58
N ASP A 350 22.71 -5.06 -20.80
CA ASP A 350 22.72 -3.84 -21.61
C ASP A 350 21.82 -3.87 -22.86
N GLY A 351 21.49 -5.05 -23.39
CA GLY A 351 20.89 -5.18 -24.72
C GLY A 351 19.37 -5.01 -24.80
N LEU A 352 18.66 -5.01 -23.68
CA LEU A 352 17.19 -5.07 -23.66
C LEU A 352 16.52 -4.01 -24.53
N TYR A 353 16.89 -2.72 -24.41
CA TYR A 353 16.21 -1.66 -25.16
C TYR A 353 16.60 -1.61 -26.63
N LEU A 354 17.87 -1.92 -26.95
CA LEU A 354 18.28 -2.09 -28.34
C LEU A 354 17.46 -3.20 -29.00
N ALA A 355 17.32 -4.34 -28.31
CA ALA A 355 16.53 -5.47 -28.79
C ALA A 355 15.02 -5.16 -28.84
N SER A 356 14.50 -4.35 -27.91
CA SER A 356 13.11 -3.85 -27.94
C SER A 356 12.82 -3.02 -29.18
N VAL A 357 13.74 -2.15 -29.60
CA VAL A 357 13.61 -1.37 -30.85
C VAL A 357 13.71 -2.28 -32.06
N ALA A 358 14.68 -3.20 -32.08
CA ALA A 358 14.83 -4.17 -33.17
C ALA A 358 13.56 -5.04 -33.35
N ALA A 359 13.02 -5.56 -32.24
CA ALA A 359 11.78 -6.34 -32.24
C ALA A 359 10.57 -5.52 -32.70
N TYR A 360 10.49 -4.24 -32.29
CA TYR A 360 9.42 -3.36 -32.72
C TYR A 360 9.44 -3.13 -34.24
N VAL A 361 10.63 -2.93 -34.82
CA VAL A 361 10.80 -2.76 -36.27
C VAL A 361 10.48 -4.03 -37.04
N ALA A 362 10.87 -5.19 -36.51
CA ALA A 362 10.63 -6.48 -37.14
C ALA A 362 9.16 -6.92 -37.15
N ASP A 363 8.38 -6.49 -36.15
CA ASP A 363 7.04 -7.03 -35.88
C ASP A 363 5.88 -6.02 -35.96
N ALA A 364 6.12 -4.73 -35.74
CA ALA A 364 5.05 -3.74 -35.71
C ALA A 364 4.69 -3.24 -37.12
N PRO A 365 3.40 -3.25 -37.51
CA PRO A 365 2.97 -2.73 -38.81
C PRO A 365 3.38 -1.27 -39.03
N GLY A 366 4.02 -0.99 -40.18
CA GLY A 366 4.44 0.37 -40.55
C GLY A 366 5.68 0.89 -39.81
N ALA A 367 6.30 0.10 -38.93
CA ALA A 367 7.55 0.48 -38.30
C ALA A 367 8.71 0.39 -39.30
N THR A 368 9.40 1.52 -39.50
CA THR A 368 10.57 1.65 -40.35
C THR A 368 11.69 2.35 -39.61
N ARG A 369 12.90 2.36 -40.18
CA ARG A 369 14.00 3.19 -39.68
C ARG A 369 13.58 4.65 -39.53
N ALA A 370 12.92 5.21 -40.55
CA ALA A 370 12.50 6.61 -40.55
C ALA A 370 11.55 6.93 -39.39
N THR A 371 10.57 6.07 -39.11
CA THR A 371 9.60 6.28 -38.02
C THR A 371 10.20 6.07 -36.64
N MET A 372 11.26 5.26 -36.53
CA MET A 372 11.88 4.90 -35.25
C MET A 372 13.09 5.76 -34.88
N SER A 373 13.69 6.52 -35.81
CA SER A 373 14.92 7.29 -35.58
C SER A 373 14.87 8.22 -34.37
N ASN A 374 13.72 8.81 -34.07
CA ASN A 374 13.54 9.76 -32.96
C ASN A 374 13.16 9.12 -31.62
N VAL A 375 12.92 7.81 -31.60
CA VAL A 375 12.58 7.12 -30.36
C VAL A 375 13.77 7.15 -29.42
N GLN A 376 13.53 7.69 -28.23
CA GLN A 376 14.53 7.79 -27.18
C GLN A 376 14.47 6.58 -26.26
N PHE A 377 15.63 6.09 -25.84
CA PHE A 377 15.76 5.07 -24.81
C PHE A 377 17.04 5.31 -24.01
N ARG A 378 17.09 4.75 -22.80
CA ARG A 378 18.26 4.82 -21.93
C ARG A 378 19.30 3.80 -22.35
N ASP A 379 20.53 4.24 -22.57
CA ASP A 379 21.66 3.33 -22.67
C ASP A 379 21.90 2.66 -21.31
N LEU A 380 21.70 1.35 -21.25
CA LEU A 380 21.87 0.57 -20.03
C LEU A 380 23.33 0.37 -19.60
N LYS A 381 24.30 0.84 -20.42
CA LYS A 381 25.71 0.90 -20.02
C LYS A 381 26.08 2.20 -19.32
N THR A 382 25.53 3.33 -19.76
CA THR A 382 25.96 4.67 -19.35
C THR A 382 24.86 5.49 -18.68
N HIS A 383 23.62 5.00 -18.67
CA HIS A 383 22.40 5.69 -18.26
C HIS A 383 22.05 6.96 -19.04
N ARG A 384 22.77 7.27 -20.13
CA ARG A 384 22.46 8.41 -20.99
C ARG A 384 21.26 8.11 -21.89
N MET A 385 20.45 9.12 -22.15
CA MET A 385 19.39 9.02 -23.15
C MET A 385 20.01 9.09 -24.55
N LEU A 386 19.68 8.11 -25.39
CA LEU A 386 20.10 8.03 -26.79
C LEU A 386 18.87 8.03 -27.71
N LYS A 387 19.04 8.41 -28.97
CA LYS A 387 18.04 8.20 -30.01
C LYS A 387 18.37 6.96 -30.84
N ALA A 388 17.36 6.18 -31.22
CA ALA A 388 17.57 4.97 -32.02
C ALA A 388 18.28 5.22 -33.35
N GLY A 389 18.03 6.38 -33.99
CA GLY A 389 18.69 6.75 -35.24
C GLY A 389 20.21 6.94 -35.11
N GLU A 390 20.70 7.34 -33.94
CA GLU A 390 22.13 7.59 -33.66
C GLU A 390 22.93 6.29 -33.50
N VAL A 391 22.26 5.21 -33.11
CA VAL A 391 22.86 3.90 -32.82
C VAL A 391 22.20 2.77 -33.61
N TRP A 392 21.68 3.07 -34.79
CA TRP A 392 20.87 2.14 -35.59
C TRP A 392 21.61 0.83 -35.92
N ASP A 393 22.92 0.91 -36.19
CA ASP A 393 23.73 -0.28 -36.47
C ASP A 393 23.81 -1.21 -35.26
N GLN A 394 23.79 -0.66 -34.04
CA GLN A 394 23.75 -1.45 -32.81
C GLN A 394 22.38 -2.12 -32.62
N VAL A 395 21.29 -1.45 -33.02
CA VAL A 395 19.94 -2.02 -33.01
C VAL A 395 19.87 -3.23 -33.94
N LEU A 396 20.36 -3.10 -35.19
CA LEU A 396 20.38 -4.20 -36.16
C LEU A 396 21.29 -5.36 -35.70
N ALA A 397 22.41 -5.04 -35.05
CA ALA A 397 23.32 -6.04 -34.51
C ALA A 397 22.74 -6.84 -33.32
N MET A 398 21.56 -6.51 -32.79
CA MET A 398 20.92 -7.34 -31.76
C MET A 398 20.45 -8.67 -32.31
N GLU A 399 19.87 -8.70 -33.51
CA GLU A 399 19.33 -9.92 -34.13
C GLU A 399 20.43 -10.98 -34.31
N THR A 400 21.65 -10.56 -34.66
CA THR A 400 22.79 -11.47 -34.89
C THR A 400 23.30 -12.15 -33.62
N ARG A 401 22.86 -11.70 -32.43
CA ARG A 401 23.17 -12.35 -31.15
C ARG A 401 22.27 -13.54 -30.86
N PHE A 402 21.13 -13.65 -31.55
CA PHE A 402 20.16 -14.72 -31.36
C PHE A 402 20.32 -15.80 -32.43
N THR A 403 19.98 -17.03 -32.10
CA THR A 403 19.65 -18.02 -33.14
C THR A 403 18.30 -17.65 -33.77
N PRO A 404 18.02 -18.06 -35.02
CA PRO A 404 16.75 -17.76 -35.67
C PRO A 404 15.52 -18.16 -34.82
N GLU A 405 15.56 -19.33 -34.18
CA GLU A 405 14.47 -19.84 -33.35
C GLU A 405 14.28 -18.99 -32.09
N ARG A 406 15.39 -18.61 -31.43
CA ARG A 406 15.34 -17.78 -30.23
C ARG A 406 14.93 -16.34 -30.54
N TRP A 407 15.30 -15.82 -31.71
CA TRP A 407 14.84 -14.52 -32.17
C TRP A 407 13.32 -14.53 -32.39
N GLN A 408 12.78 -15.54 -33.05
CA GLN A 408 11.33 -15.67 -33.22
C GLN A 408 10.58 -15.80 -31.88
N ALA A 409 11.12 -16.56 -30.93
CA ALA A 409 10.57 -16.63 -29.58
C ALA A 409 10.61 -15.26 -28.88
N PHE A 410 11.71 -14.52 -29.00
CA PHE A 410 11.83 -13.16 -28.45
C PHE A 410 10.82 -12.21 -29.08
N LEU A 411 10.65 -12.22 -30.41
CA LEU A 411 9.64 -11.41 -31.10
C LEU A 411 8.23 -11.70 -30.59
N LYS A 412 7.89 -12.98 -30.37
CA LYS A 412 6.59 -13.37 -29.82
C LYS A 412 6.36 -12.81 -28.43
N ASP A 413 7.34 -12.93 -27.54
CA ASP A 413 7.23 -12.40 -26.17
C ASP A 413 7.17 -10.87 -26.14
N MET A 414 7.97 -10.19 -26.97
CA MET A 414 7.95 -8.73 -27.06
C MET A 414 6.66 -8.21 -27.71
N ARG A 415 6.04 -8.97 -28.62
CA ARG A 415 4.72 -8.67 -29.18
C ARG A 415 3.66 -8.62 -28.10
N TYR A 416 3.64 -9.57 -27.16
CA TYR A 416 2.71 -9.55 -26.03
C TYR A 416 2.82 -8.24 -25.24
N PHE A 417 4.05 -7.83 -24.86
CA PHE A 417 4.25 -6.58 -24.14
C PHE A 417 3.88 -5.35 -24.98
N ARG A 418 4.18 -5.34 -26.28
CA ARG A 418 3.82 -4.26 -27.19
C ARG A 418 2.31 -4.07 -27.28
N LEU A 419 1.54 -5.16 -27.42
CA LEU A 419 0.09 -5.11 -27.52
C LEU A 419 -0.54 -4.72 -26.18
N THR A 420 -0.11 -5.35 -25.09
CA THR A 420 -0.64 -5.10 -23.73
C THR A 420 -0.35 -3.66 -23.26
N MET A 421 0.85 -3.14 -23.49
CA MET A 421 1.24 -1.78 -23.06
C MET A 421 0.80 -0.68 -24.04
N GLY A 422 0.51 -1.02 -25.29
CA GLY A 422 0.15 -0.04 -26.32
C GLY A 422 1.20 1.06 -26.48
N ARG A 423 0.81 2.32 -26.26
CA ARG A 423 1.68 3.50 -26.40
C ARG A 423 2.82 3.52 -25.38
N ASP A 424 2.62 2.92 -24.21
CA ASP A 424 3.60 2.93 -23.13
C ASP A 424 4.80 2.02 -23.38
N TYR A 425 4.70 1.08 -24.34
CA TYR A 425 5.79 0.16 -24.66
C TYR A 425 7.09 0.92 -24.98
N LEU A 426 7.04 1.88 -25.90
CA LEU A 426 8.22 2.67 -26.28
C LEU A 426 8.60 3.67 -25.17
N GLY A 427 7.61 4.28 -24.52
CA GLY A 427 7.82 5.23 -23.42
C GLY A 427 8.51 4.61 -22.19
N SER A 428 8.34 3.30 -21.98
CA SER A 428 8.95 2.58 -20.86
C SER A 428 10.48 2.42 -20.97
N MET A 429 11.07 2.65 -22.14
CA MET A 429 12.52 2.45 -22.38
C MET A 429 13.40 3.55 -21.77
N VAL A 430 12.83 4.42 -20.93
CA VAL A 430 13.56 5.43 -20.15
C VAL A 430 13.96 4.94 -18.76
N ASP A 431 13.50 3.76 -18.33
CA ASP A 431 13.87 3.14 -17.06
C ASP A 431 15.30 2.53 -17.11
N HIS A 432 15.85 2.09 -15.99
CA HIS A 432 17.20 1.56 -15.84
C HIS A 432 17.34 0.07 -16.21
N GLY A 433 16.26 -0.54 -16.70
CA GLY A 433 16.23 -1.95 -17.09
C GLY A 433 16.48 -2.90 -15.91
N ALA A 434 16.72 -4.17 -16.21
CA ALA A 434 16.86 -5.18 -15.16
C ALA A 434 18.14 -4.95 -14.35
N ASN A 435 18.00 -4.87 -13.04
CA ASN A 435 19.08 -4.64 -12.08
C ASN A 435 19.16 -5.73 -10.98
N ALA A 436 18.39 -6.80 -11.15
CA ALA A 436 18.45 -7.92 -10.22
C ALA A 436 19.78 -8.66 -10.34
N THR A 437 20.17 -9.33 -9.26
CA THR A 437 21.42 -10.09 -9.19
C THR A 437 21.41 -11.27 -10.17
N PRO A 438 22.59 -11.82 -10.52
CA PRO A 438 22.66 -13.06 -11.29
C PRO A 438 21.89 -14.23 -10.65
N VAL A 439 21.80 -14.27 -9.31
CA VAL A 439 21.05 -15.30 -8.57
C VAL A 439 19.54 -15.17 -8.78
N TRP A 440 19.02 -13.94 -8.75
CA TRP A 440 17.63 -13.68 -9.07
C TRP A 440 17.34 -14.05 -10.53
N LEU A 441 18.20 -13.62 -11.46
CA LEU A 441 18.05 -13.91 -12.89
C LEU A 441 18.06 -15.41 -13.18
N ALA A 442 18.92 -16.18 -12.52
CA ALA A 442 18.96 -17.63 -12.66
C ALA A 442 17.67 -18.29 -12.16
N GLN A 443 17.09 -17.82 -11.06
CA GLN A 443 15.79 -18.32 -10.57
C GLN A 443 14.66 -17.98 -11.56
N ALA A 444 14.58 -16.73 -12.00
CA ALA A 444 13.61 -16.30 -12.99
C ALA A 444 13.78 -17.02 -14.35
N HIS A 445 15.03 -17.36 -14.73
CA HIS A 445 15.31 -18.15 -15.92
C HIS A 445 14.69 -19.55 -15.83
N LEU A 446 14.79 -20.22 -14.68
CA LEU A 446 14.14 -21.51 -14.48
C LEU A 446 12.61 -21.40 -14.55
N LEU A 447 12.04 -20.28 -14.11
CA LEU A 447 10.59 -20.05 -14.18
C LEU A 447 10.10 -19.76 -15.60
N PHE A 448 10.88 -19.02 -16.40
CA PHE A 448 10.39 -18.46 -17.67
C PHE A 448 11.03 -19.04 -18.94
N SER A 449 12.11 -19.81 -18.84
CA SER A 449 12.83 -20.33 -20.02
C SER A 449 11.96 -21.15 -20.97
N LEU A 450 10.98 -21.87 -20.43
CA LEU A 450 10.07 -22.75 -21.16
C LEU A 450 8.66 -22.19 -21.34
N THR A 451 8.43 -20.93 -20.99
CA THR A 451 7.11 -20.28 -21.07
C THR A 451 7.04 -19.28 -22.20
N GLU A 452 5.85 -18.84 -22.55
CA GLU A 452 5.62 -17.69 -23.42
C GLU A 452 5.09 -16.53 -22.57
N ALA A 453 5.37 -15.29 -22.98
CA ALA A 453 4.81 -14.14 -22.29
C ALA A 453 3.31 -14.07 -22.54
N ASP A 454 2.53 -14.38 -21.51
CA ASP A 454 1.08 -14.21 -21.50
C ASP A 454 0.60 -13.78 -20.10
N GLU A 455 -0.68 -13.43 -20.01
CA GLU A 455 -1.27 -12.95 -18.76
C GLU A 455 -1.25 -14.02 -17.66
N LEU A 456 -1.48 -15.29 -17.99
CA LEU A 456 -1.54 -16.37 -17.01
C LEU A 456 -0.16 -16.63 -16.39
N THR A 457 0.87 -16.78 -17.22
CA THR A 457 2.25 -16.98 -16.77
C THR A 457 2.71 -15.84 -15.86
N LEU A 458 2.43 -14.59 -16.25
CA LEU A 458 2.85 -13.44 -15.46
C LEU A 458 2.04 -13.27 -14.16
N VAL A 459 0.75 -13.58 -14.16
CA VAL A 459 -0.05 -13.61 -12.92
C VAL A 459 0.44 -14.71 -11.97
N LEU A 460 0.72 -15.91 -12.48
CA LEU A 460 1.26 -17.01 -11.66
C LEU A 460 2.62 -16.64 -11.06
N GLY A 461 3.50 -16.00 -11.83
CA GLY A 461 4.75 -15.44 -11.33
C GLY A 461 4.53 -14.37 -10.24
N GLY A 462 3.56 -13.49 -10.44
CA GLY A 462 3.17 -12.46 -9.48
C GLY A 462 2.57 -13.00 -8.17
N LEU A 463 2.01 -14.22 -8.15
CA LEU A 463 1.48 -14.86 -6.94
C LEU A 463 2.56 -15.46 -6.03
N LEU A 464 3.80 -15.59 -6.51
CA LEU A 464 4.90 -16.14 -5.72
C LEU A 464 5.25 -15.28 -4.50
N ASP A 465 5.25 -13.95 -4.65
CA ASP A 465 5.53 -13.03 -3.54
C ASP A 465 4.47 -13.11 -2.42
N PRO A 466 3.15 -12.99 -2.69
CA PRO A 466 2.12 -13.23 -1.68
C PRO A 466 2.28 -14.58 -0.97
N ALA A 467 2.59 -15.65 -1.69
CA ALA A 467 2.79 -16.98 -1.10
C ALA A 467 4.00 -17.03 -0.16
N LEU A 468 5.13 -16.45 -0.58
CA LEU A 468 6.34 -16.36 0.24
C LEU A 468 6.14 -15.48 1.48
N LEU A 469 5.43 -14.35 1.34
CA LEU A 469 5.11 -13.47 2.46
C LEU A 469 4.16 -14.15 3.46
N LEU A 470 3.15 -14.88 2.99
CA LEU A 470 2.27 -15.67 3.87
C LEU A 470 3.06 -16.73 4.66
N LEU A 471 3.99 -17.42 3.99
CA LEU A 471 4.91 -18.36 4.65
C LEU A 471 5.79 -17.66 5.69
N ALA A 472 6.33 -16.48 5.37
CA ALA A 472 7.13 -15.68 6.29
C ALA A 472 6.33 -15.22 7.50
N PHE A 473 5.12 -14.70 7.32
CA PHE A 473 4.22 -14.32 8.43
C PHE A 473 3.87 -15.53 9.30
N ALA A 474 3.56 -16.68 8.70
CA ALA A 474 3.32 -17.92 9.44
C ALA A 474 4.54 -18.37 10.26
N ALA A 475 5.74 -18.25 9.71
CA ALA A 475 6.98 -18.55 10.41
C ALA A 475 7.25 -17.58 11.58
N ILE A 476 6.97 -16.28 11.40
CA ILE A 476 7.02 -15.29 12.49
C ILE A 476 5.98 -15.61 13.56
N ALA A 477 4.75 -15.96 13.19
CA ALA A 477 3.72 -16.38 14.14
C ALA A 477 4.16 -17.61 14.94
N ARG A 478 4.84 -18.56 14.30
CA ARG A 478 5.41 -19.76 14.94
C ARG A 478 6.55 -19.44 15.90
N ALA A 479 7.42 -18.48 15.56
CA ALA A 479 8.64 -18.18 16.31
C ALA A 479 8.44 -17.12 17.42
N TYR A 480 7.57 -16.13 17.19
CA TYR A 480 7.33 -14.99 18.09
C TYR A 480 5.88 -14.88 18.58
N GLY A 481 4.95 -15.63 17.97
CA GLY A 481 3.52 -15.58 18.29
C GLY A 481 2.72 -14.67 17.35
N TRP A 482 1.38 -14.85 17.35
CA TRP A 482 0.47 -14.13 16.46
C TRP A 482 0.55 -12.60 16.59
N ARG A 483 0.77 -12.06 17.78
CA ARG A 483 0.91 -10.60 17.98
C ARG A 483 2.05 -10.04 17.12
N ALA A 484 3.18 -10.75 17.07
CA ALA A 484 4.36 -10.31 16.31
C ALA A 484 4.09 -10.34 14.81
N SER A 485 3.52 -11.44 14.33
CA SER A 485 3.15 -11.60 12.93
C SER A 485 2.17 -10.53 12.48
N LEU A 486 1.14 -10.25 13.28
CA LEU A 486 0.13 -9.24 12.95
C LEU A 486 0.74 -7.84 12.94
N LEU A 487 1.65 -7.52 13.86
CA LEU A 487 2.37 -6.23 13.82
C LEU A 487 3.26 -6.12 12.58
N CYS A 488 3.94 -7.20 12.17
CA CYS A 488 4.69 -7.21 10.92
C CYS A 488 3.75 -6.99 9.71
N MET A 489 2.59 -7.64 9.68
CA MET A 489 1.58 -7.41 8.61
C MET A 489 1.08 -5.97 8.59
N VAL A 490 0.84 -5.36 9.76
CA VAL A 490 0.47 -3.95 9.87
C VAL A 490 1.57 -3.08 9.30
N VAL A 491 2.83 -3.23 9.74
CA VAL A 491 3.92 -2.39 9.26
C VAL A 491 4.18 -2.60 7.77
N PHE A 492 4.16 -3.85 7.28
CA PHE A 492 4.25 -4.18 5.85
C PHE A 492 3.24 -3.38 5.02
N GLY A 493 1.99 -3.38 5.46
CA GLY A 493 0.92 -2.78 4.69
C GLY A 493 0.73 -1.27 4.87
N ALA A 494 1.02 -0.79 6.08
CA ALA A 494 0.74 0.59 6.50
C ALA A 494 1.88 1.56 6.20
N ASN A 495 3.10 1.07 5.98
CA ASN A 495 4.19 1.95 5.56
C ASN A 495 3.99 2.38 4.10
N ASP A 496 4.34 3.62 3.78
CA ASP A 496 4.12 4.20 2.46
C ASP A 496 5.37 4.21 1.55
N TYR A 497 6.46 3.56 1.98
CA TYR A 497 7.71 3.57 1.23
C TYR A 497 7.64 2.88 -0.14
N VAL A 498 6.55 2.19 -0.46
CA VAL A 498 6.34 1.55 -1.78
C VAL A 498 5.58 2.47 -2.75
N MET A 499 5.27 3.72 -2.38
CA MET A 499 4.49 4.64 -3.22
C MET A 499 5.30 5.22 -4.39
N LEU A 500 4.95 4.82 -5.62
CA LEU A 500 5.21 5.50 -6.91
C LEU A 500 4.08 5.19 -7.92
N GLY A 501 2.82 5.32 -7.49
CA GLY A 501 1.63 5.08 -8.33
C GLY A 501 1.31 3.61 -8.64
N THR A 502 2.24 2.69 -8.39
CA THR A 502 2.03 1.23 -8.46
C THR A 502 2.79 0.59 -7.30
N ASN A 503 2.15 -0.35 -6.61
CA ASN A 503 2.86 -1.25 -5.71
C ASN A 503 3.47 -2.37 -6.58
N TRP A 504 4.37 -3.18 -6.03
CA TRP A 504 4.89 -4.35 -6.73
C TRP A 504 3.87 -5.50 -6.87
N ALA A 505 2.56 -5.27 -6.67
CA ALA A 505 1.57 -6.30 -6.91
C ALA A 505 1.64 -6.74 -8.37
N GLY A 506 1.62 -8.05 -8.60
CA GLY A 506 1.68 -8.62 -9.94
C GLY A 506 3.05 -8.53 -10.62
N ALA A 507 4.09 -8.08 -9.93
CA ALA A 507 5.48 -8.30 -10.30
C ALA A 507 5.97 -9.64 -9.73
N THR A 508 6.93 -10.28 -10.40
CA THR A 508 7.45 -11.59 -9.96
C THR A 508 8.65 -11.41 -9.02
N LEU A 509 8.63 -12.07 -7.84
CA LEU A 509 9.76 -12.18 -6.92
C LEU A 509 10.43 -10.83 -6.58
N ARG A 510 9.62 -9.82 -6.24
CA ARG A 510 10.05 -8.51 -5.76
C ARG A 510 10.19 -8.45 -4.23
N HIS A 511 9.52 -9.34 -3.48
CA HIS A 511 9.60 -9.44 -2.01
C HIS A 511 10.27 -10.72 -1.50
N ASP A 512 10.76 -11.57 -2.39
CA ASP A 512 11.50 -12.79 -2.05
C ASP A 512 12.62 -12.56 -1.04
N TRP A 513 13.45 -11.54 -1.24
CA TRP A 513 14.53 -11.13 -0.33
C TRP A 513 14.02 -10.76 1.07
N LEU A 514 12.86 -10.09 1.15
CA LEU A 514 12.22 -9.71 2.41
C LEU A 514 11.66 -10.94 3.12
N ALA A 515 11.00 -11.83 2.38
CA ALA A 515 10.49 -13.08 2.90
C ALA A 515 11.63 -13.96 3.45
N TYR A 516 12.74 -14.09 2.73
CA TYR A 516 13.93 -14.81 3.20
C TYR A 516 14.53 -14.18 4.46
N LEU A 517 14.60 -12.84 4.56
CA LEU A 517 15.02 -12.16 5.79
C LEU A 517 14.10 -12.50 6.97
N MET A 518 12.79 -12.43 6.79
CA MET A 518 11.82 -12.73 7.85
C MET A 518 11.87 -14.20 8.28
N LEU A 519 12.00 -15.12 7.32
CA LEU A 519 12.22 -16.55 7.58
C LEU A 519 13.54 -16.77 8.33
N ALA A 520 14.60 -16.04 7.98
CA ALA A 520 15.87 -16.11 8.70
C ALA A 520 15.72 -15.65 10.15
N MET A 521 14.99 -14.55 10.41
CA MET A 521 14.73 -14.09 11.78
C MET A 521 13.97 -15.13 12.59
N ALA A 522 12.93 -15.75 12.00
CA ALA A 522 12.21 -16.85 12.63
C ALA A 522 13.14 -18.05 12.94
N ALA A 523 13.98 -18.45 11.99
CA ALA A 523 14.92 -19.55 12.15
C ALA A 523 15.96 -19.28 13.25
N LEU A 524 16.55 -18.07 13.27
CA LEU A 524 17.50 -17.65 14.30
C LEU A 524 16.86 -17.59 15.68
N ARG A 525 15.62 -17.07 15.81
CA ARG A 525 14.85 -17.09 17.06
C ARG A 525 14.64 -18.52 17.58
N MET A 526 14.40 -19.46 16.67
CA MET A 526 14.27 -20.88 16.97
C MET A 526 15.62 -21.59 17.21
N LYS A 527 16.75 -20.87 17.21
CA LYS A 527 18.14 -21.40 17.29
C LYS A 527 18.49 -22.38 16.17
N LYS A 528 17.85 -22.28 15.00
CA LYS A 528 18.22 -23.01 13.79
C LYS A 528 19.26 -22.21 13.01
N THR A 529 20.48 -22.12 13.54
CA THR A 529 21.56 -21.25 13.04
C THR A 529 21.95 -21.51 11.59
N TRP A 530 22.09 -22.79 11.20
CA TRP A 530 22.40 -23.16 9.82
C TRP A 530 21.31 -22.74 8.83
N LEU A 531 20.03 -22.98 9.17
CA LEU A 531 18.91 -22.54 8.34
C LEU A 531 18.84 -21.00 8.27
N GLY A 532 19.04 -20.33 9.41
CA GLY A 532 19.07 -18.86 9.48
C GLY A 532 20.16 -18.27 8.59
N GLY A 533 21.38 -18.80 8.65
CA GLY A 533 22.49 -18.35 7.82
C GLY A 533 22.27 -18.60 6.33
N GLY A 534 21.74 -19.76 5.95
CA GLY A 534 21.38 -20.06 4.56
C GLY A 534 20.31 -19.12 4.01
N LEU A 535 19.28 -18.80 4.80
CA LEU A 535 18.23 -17.85 4.42
C LEU A 535 18.76 -16.40 4.35
N LEU A 536 19.68 -16.01 5.23
CA LEU A 536 20.36 -14.71 5.12
C LEU A 536 21.19 -14.60 3.84
N ALA A 537 21.89 -15.67 3.45
CA ALA A 537 22.62 -15.72 2.18
C ALA A 537 21.68 -15.64 0.98
N LEU A 538 20.55 -16.37 1.01
CA LEU A 538 19.51 -16.26 -0.02
C LEU A 538 19.00 -14.81 -0.12
N ALA A 539 18.64 -14.17 0.99
CA ALA A 539 18.19 -12.79 0.98
C ALA A 539 19.24 -11.82 0.40
N ALA A 540 20.48 -11.92 0.87
CA ALA A 540 21.59 -11.09 0.40
C ALA A 540 21.89 -11.33 -1.09
N ALA A 541 21.77 -12.57 -1.55
CA ALA A 541 22.00 -12.92 -2.94
C ALA A 541 20.95 -12.34 -3.90
N GLN A 542 19.78 -11.91 -3.43
CA GLN A 542 18.75 -11.28 -4.29
C GLN A 542 18.98 -9.78 -4.51
N ARG A 543 19.42 -9.02 -3.49
CA ARG A 543 19.54 -7.54 -3.55
C ARG A 543 20.76 -6.92 -2.83
N ALA A 544 21.74 -7.73 -2.42
CA ALA A 544 22.99 -7.36 -1.73
C ALA A 544 22.86 -6.68 -0.35
N PHE A 545 22.07 -5.62 -0.21
CA PHE A 545 21.89 -4.89 1.05
C PHE A 545 21.40 -5.74 2.25
N PRO A 546 20.65 -6.85 2.09
CA PRO A 546 20.31 -7.73 3.22
C PRO A 546 21.54 -8.33 3.93
N ALA A 547 22.72 -8.30 3.31
CA ALA A 547 23.98 -8.71 3.94
C ALA A 547 24.28 -7.94 5.24
N MET A 548 23.69 -6.74 5.44
CA MET A 548 23.83 -6.01 6.71
C MET A 548 23.28 -6.77 7.91
N ALA A 549 22.36 -7.72 7.71
CA ALA A 549 21.93 -8.64 8.76
C ALA A 549 23.08 -9.52 9.27
N LEU A 550 23.98 -9.98 8.37
CA LEU A 550 25.17 -10.75 8.76
C LEU A 550 26.19 -9.87 9.49
N VAL A 551 26.34 -8.60 9.08
CA VAL A 551 27.18 -7.60 9.77
C VAL A 551 26.69 -7.37 11.19
N GLY A 552 25.36 -7.30 11.39
CA GLY A 552 24.75 -7.15 12.71
C GLY A 552 25.15 -8.26 13.69
N LEU A 553 25.38 -9.48 13.21
CA LEU A 553 25.85 -10.61 14.01
C LEU A 553 27.31 -10.45 14.51
N ALA A 554 28.10 -9.58 13.90
CA ALA A 554 29.44 -9.27 14.38
C ALA A 554 29.41 -8.46 15.69
N PHE A 555 28.38 -7.65 15.93
CA PHE A 555 28.33 -6.79 17.12
C PHE A 555 28.32 -7.55 18.44
N PRO A 556 27.50 -8.61 18.64
CA PRO A 556 27.59 -9.49 19.81
C PRO A 556 28.98 -10.08 20.02
N MET A 557 29.65 -10.50 18.94
CA MET A 557 30.96 -11.16 18.97
C MET A 557 32.06 -10.20 19.40
N VAL A 558 32.07 -8.99 18.84
CA VAL A 558 32.98 -7.89 19.25
C VAL A 558 32.70 -7.48 20.69
N GLY A 559 31.44 -7.36 21.06
CA GLY A 559 31.02 -7.02 22.42
C GLY A 559 31.47 -8.04 23.46
N TRP A 560 31.35 -9.34 23.17
CA TRP A 560 31.88 -10.41 24.03
C TRP A 560 33.40 -10.30 24.20
N TRP A 561 34.12 -9.99 23.13
CA TRP A 561 35.57 -9.81 23.17
C TRP A 561 35.97 -8.63 24.06
N ILE A 562 35.28 -7.49 23.93
CA ILE A 562 35.49 -6.30 24.76
C ILE A 562 35.20 -6.61 26.23
N ASP A 563 34.08 -7.25 26.53
CA ASP A 563 33.71 -7.63 27.89
C ASP A 563 34.75 -8.56 28.53
N THR A 564 35.24 -9.53 27.78
CA THR A 564 36.23 -10.49 28.27
C THR A 564 37.56 -9.79 28.55
N LEU A 565 38.02 -8.90 27.66
CA LEU A 565 39.21 -8.08 27.88
C LEU A 565 39.05 -7.18 29.11
N ALA A 566 37.90 -6.53 29.27
CA ALA A 566 37.62 -5.65 30.40
C ALA A 566 37.56 -6.40 31.74
N GLN A 567 37.01 -7.61 31.76
CA GLN A 567 36.88 -8.41 32.98
C GLN A 567 38.16 -9.15 33.38
N THR A 568 38.95 -9.62 32.41
CA THR A 568 40.10 -10.50 32.67
C THR A 568 41.46 -9.83 32.47
N GLY A 569 41.50 -8.64 31.87
CA GLY A 569 42.75 -7.92 31.53
C GLY A 569 43.65 -8.62 30.49
N THR A 570 43.24 -9.78 29.96
CA THR A 570 44.04 -10.61 29.05
C THR A 570 43.24 -11.01 27.83
N ARG A 571 43.92 -11.26 26.70
CA ARG A 571 43.26 -11.64 25.45
C ARG A 571 42.52 -12.98 25.60
N PRO A 572 41.28 -13.10 25.10
CA PRO A 572 40.51 -14.34 25.17
C PRO A 572 41.26 -15.50 24.51
N LYS A 573 41.25 -16.68 25.17
CA LYS A 573 41.74 -17.91 24.54
C LYS A 573 40.88 -18.26 23.33
N ARG A 574 41.51 -18.73 22.24
CA ARG A 574 40.83 -19.10 20.98
C ARG A 574 39.65 -20.05 21.20
N ARG A 575 39.81 -21.06 22.06
CA ARG A 575 38.77 -22.04 22.37
C ARG A 575 37.55 -21.41 23.04
N ALA A 576 37.77 -20.57 24.05
CA ALA A 576 36.68 -19.88 24.76
C ALA A 576 35.91 -18.94 23.82
N TRP A 577 36.62 -18.25 22.92
CA TRP A 577 35.98 -17.41 21.91
C TRP A 577 35.13 -18.22 20.93
N TYR A 578 35.64 -19.35 20.44
CA TYR A 578 34.88 -20.23 19.55
C TYR A 578 33.62 -20.78 20.24
N GLU A 579 33.75 -21.28 21.47
CA GLU A 579 32.62 -21.83 22.23
C GLU A 579 31.55 -20.77 22.49
N ALA A 580 31.94 -19.54 22.85
CA ALA A 580 31.01 -18.43 23.11
C ALA A 580 30.31 -17.92 21.84
N ASN A 581 30.92 -18.04 20.67
CA ASN A 581 30.41 -17.51 19.41
C ASN A 581 29.98 -18.59 18.42
N ARG A 582 29.87 -19.85 18.87
CA ARG A 582 29.62 -21.02 18.02
C ARG A 582 28.40 -20.84 17.10
N ASP A 583 27.30 -20.34 17.65
CA ASP A 583 26.05 -20.16 16.92
C ASP A 583 26.17 -19.07 15.85
N ILE A 584 26.92 -18.00 16.12
CA ILE A 584 27.23 -16.94 15.13
C ILE A 584 28.10 -17.51 14.01
N LEU A 585 29.16 -18.25 14.38
CA LEU A 585 30.08 -18.87 13.42
C LEU A 585 29.38 -19.92 12.54
N HIS A 586 28.47 -20.73 13.10
CA HIS A 586 27.63 -21.64 12.33
C HIS A 586 26.72 -20.89 11.35
N THR A 587 26.13 -19.77 11.79
CA THR A 587 25.28 -18.92 10.93
C THR A 587 26.09 -18.34 9.77
N TRP A 588 27.28 -17.78 10.04
CA TRP A 588 28.19 -17.27 9.00
C TRP A 588 28.70 -18.40 8.09
N GLY A 589 29.08 -19.55 8.64
CA GLY A 589 29.51 -20.72 7.88
C GLY A 589 28.43 -21.20 6.91
N ALA A 590 27.17 -21.28 7.37
CA ALA A 590 26.03 -21.60 6.53
C ALA A 590 25.82 -20.56 5.42
N ALA A 591 25.90 -19.27 5.76
CA ALA A 591 25.75 -18.20 4.79
C ALA A 591 26.84 -18.25 3.70
N ILE A 592 28.09 -18.54 4.07
CA ILE A 592 29.20 -18.71 3.13
C ILE A 592 28.96 -19.91 2.21
N VAL A 593 28.62 -21.08 2.77
CA VAL A 593 28.39 -22.30 1.98
C VAL A 593 27.24 -22.09 0.99
N VAL A 594 26.10 -21.58 1.46
CA VAL A 594 24.95 -21.30 0.60
C VAL A 594 25.27 -20.20 -0.42
N GLY A 595 26.01 -19.16 -0.02
CA GLY A 595 26.47 -18.11 -0.92
C GLY A 595 27.32 -18.64 -2.07
N ILE A 596 28.26 -19.56 -1.80
CA ILE A 596 29.07 -20.22 -2.82
C ILE A 596 28.18 -21.07 -3.74
N VAL A 597 27.24 -21.83 -3.18
CA VAL A 597 26.31 -22.65 -3.98
C VAL A 597 25.46 -21.77 -4.91
N LEU A 598 24.91 -20.66 -4.41
CA LEU A 598 24.12 -19.71 -5.20
C LEU A 598 24.97 -19.03 -6.27
N PHE A 599 26.21 -18.66 -5.94
CA PHE A 599 27.14 -18.10 -6.90
C PHE A 599 27.42 -19.07 -8.06
N LEU A 600 27.73 -20.33 -7.75
CA LEU A 600 27.98 -21.37 -8.75
C LEU A 600 26.72 -21.66 -9.57
N PHE A 601 25.57 -21.82 -8.92
CA PHE A 601 24.28 -22.03 -9.57
C PHE A 601 23.99 -20.92 -10.59
N ALA A 602 24.04 -19.66 -10.17
CA ALA A 602 23.81 -18.53 -11.06
C ALA A 602 24.84 -18.46 -12.19
N SER A 603 26.11 -18.70 -11.89
CA SER A 603 27.18 -18.66 -12.90
C SER A 603 27.01 -19.74 -13.96
N LEU A 604 26.49 -20.92 -13.60
CA LEU A 604 26.21 -22.00 -14.52
C LEU A 604 24.94 -21.76 -15.35
N VAL A 605 23.92 -21.13 -14.78
CA VAL A 605 22.65 -20.85 -15.48
C VAL A 605 22.77 -19.64 -16.41
N VAL A 606 23.33 -18.51 -15.95
CA VAL A 606 23.35 -17.27 -16.74
C VAL A 606 24.73 -16.86 -17.28
N SER A 607 25.82 -17.18 -16.56
CA SER A 607 27.26 -17.02 -16.90
C SER A 607 28.07 -16.40 -15.76
N PHE A 608 29.35 -16.75 -15.66
CA PHE A 608 30.31 -16.09 -14.77
C PHE A 608 30.49 -14.59 -15.08
N GLY A 609 30.43 -14.20 -16.36
CA GLY A 609 30.54 -12.80 -16.79
C GLY A 609 29.38 -11.90 -16.32
N ALA A 610 28.25 -12.49 -15.88
CA ALA A 610 27.12 -11.72 -15.37
C ALA A 610 27.45 -10.95 -14.08
N TRP A 611 28.37 -11.46 -13.25
CA TRP A 611 28.73 -10.85 -11.97
C TRP A 611 29.44 -9.50 -12.11
N PRO A 612 30.54 -9.37 -12.88
CA PRO A 612 31.16 -8.06 -13.09
C PRO A 612 30.24 -7.08 -13.83
N GLU A 613 29.40 -7.55 -14.75
CA GLU A 613 28.40 -6.70 -15.43
C GLU A 613 27.37 -6.15 -14.45
N TRP A 614 26.82 -7.02 -13.58
CA TRP A 614 25.89 -6.64 -12.54
C TRP A 614 26.53 -5.66 -11.55
N MET A 615 27.76 -5.92 -11.11
CA MET A 615 28.48 -5.04 -10.19
C MET A 615 28.63 -3.63 -10.79
N ARG A 616 29.10 -3.53 -12.04
CA ARG A 616 29.20 -2.25 -12.75
C ARG A 616 27.85 -1.52 -12.82
N LYS A 617 26.78 -2.25 -13.09
CA LYS A 617 25.42 -1.70 -13.20
C LYS A 617 24.91 -1.17 -11.86
N VAL A 618 25.06 -1.93 -10.77
CA VAL A 618 24.60 -1.51 -9.44
C VAL A 618 25.44 -0.37 -8.88
N THR A 619 26.76 -0.35 -9.12
CA THR A 619 27.60 0.80 -8.76
C THR A 619 27.16 2.08 -9.46
N LEU A 620 26.82 2.00 -10.75
CA LEU A 620 26.30 3.16 -11.48
C LEU A 620 24.96 3.63 -10.90
N LEU A 621 24.04 2.70 -10.60
CA LEU A 621 22.75 3.01 -9.99
C LEU A 621 22.87 3.67 -8.60
N ASP A 622 23.81 3.22 -7.77
CA ASP A 622 23.99 3.77 -6.41
C ASP A 622 24.69 5.14 -6.41
N SER A 623 25.41 5.46 -7.50
CA SER A 623 26.19 6.70 -7.64
C SER A 623 25.36 7.93 -8.02
N GLU A 624 24.17 7.75 -8.60
CA GLU A 624 23.32 8.85 -9.08
C GLU A 624 22.15 9.09 -8.11
N PRO A 625 21.84 10.36 -7.79
CA PRO A 625 20.65 10.68 -7.00
C PRO A 625 19.40 10.32 -7.80
N HIS A 626 18.41 9.76 -7.11
CA HIS A 626 17.11 9.46 -7.70
C HIS A 626 15.98 9.98 -6.81
N VAL A 627 14.91 10.46 -7.43
CA VAL A 627 13.83 11.18 -6.73
C VAL A 627 13.24 10.38 -5.57
N ASN A 628 13.14 9.06 -5.72
CA ASN A 628 12.58 8.14 -4.73
C ASN A 628 13.61 7.50 -3.80
N GLN A 629 14.80 8.08 -3.66
CA GLN A 629 15.81 7.62 -2.72
C GLN A 629 15.36 7.87 -1.28
N VAL A 630 15.53 6.87 -0.40
CA VAL A 630 15.27 7.01 1.04
C VAL A 630 16.51 6.57 1.80
N SER A 631 17.33 7.53 2.20
CA SER A 631 18.67 7.28 2.75
C SER A 631 19.17 8.43 3.63
N LEU A 632 20.30 8.24 4.30
CA LEU A 632 20.94 9.31 5.06
C LEU A 632 21.41 10.44 4.14
N LYS A 633 21.86 10.13 2.92
CA LYS A 633 22.21 11.13 1.91
C LYS A 633 20.98 11.93 1.49
N ALA A 634 19.84 11.28 1.28
CA ALA A 634 18.57 11.95 1.00
C ALA A 634 18.16 12.89 2.14
N PHE A 635 18.26 12.42 3.39
CA PHE A 635 17.91 13.22 4.57
C PHE A 635 18.81 14.46 4.75
N VAL A 636 20.12 14.33 4.54
CA VAL A 636 21.06 15.42 4.80
C VAL A 636 21.28 16.31 3.57
N GLY A 637 21.34 15.71 2.39
CA GLY A 637 21.71 16.34 1.13
C GLY A 637 20.55 16.66 0.19
N GLY A 638 19.37 16.07 0.39
CA GLY A 638 18.24 16.16 -0.52
C GLY A 638 18.27 15.12 -1.63
N ASN A 639 17.26 15.10 -2.50
CA ASN A 639 17.07 14.10 -3.57
C ASN A 639 17.28 14.64 -5.00
N ASP A 640 18.04 15.73 -5.14
CA ASP A 640 18.38 16.35 -6.43
C ASP A 640 19.89 16.21 -6.76
N PHE A 641 20.31 16.79 -7.89
CA PHE A 641 21.71 16.75 -8.35
C PHE A 641 22.68 17.53 -7.44
N SER A 642 22.21 18.28 -6.45
CA SER A 642 23.03 18.96 -5.45
C SER A 642 23.31 18.09 -4.21
N GLN A 643 22.76 16.86 -4.15
CA GLN A 643 22.88 15.95 -3.00
C GLN A 643 24.31 15.84 -2.47
N ASP A 644 25.30 15.48 -3.30
CA ASP A 644 26.68 15.27 -2.84
C ASP A 644 27.33 16.56 -2.32
N ALA A 645 27.09 17.70 -3.00
CA ALA A 645 27.59 19.00 -2.55
C ALA A 645 26.99 19.39 -1.20
N ASN A 646 25.69 19.14 -1.01
CA ASN A 646 24.98 19.41 0.25
C ASN A 646 25.44 18.47 1.38
N VAL A 647 25.66 17.18 1.10
CA VAL A 647 26.22 16.23 2.08
C VAL A 647 27.61 16.67 2.50
N LEU A 648 28.48 17.09 1.58
CA LEU A 648 29.81 17.59 1.90
C LEU A 648 29.74 18.84 2.80
N ALA A 649 28.89 19.81 2.43
CA ALA A 649 28.67 21.02 3.22
C ALA A 649 28.09 20.75 4.61
N ARG A 650 27.36 19.63 4.77
CA ARG A 650 26.70 19.21 6.02
C ARG A 650 27.33 17.95 6.62
N TRP A 651 28.59 17.66 6.30
CA TRP A 651 29.27 16.44 6.74
C TRP A 651 29.23 16.20 8.25
N PRO A 652 29.38 17.23 9.13
CA PRO A 652 29.25 17.01 10.57
C PRO A 652 27.88 16.44 10.98
N LEU A 653 26.80 16.91 10.34
CA LEU A 653 25.45 16.38 10.57
C LEU A 653 25.31 14.95 10.04
N PHE A 654 25.82 14.69 8.83
CA PHE A 654 25.82 13.36 8.21
C PHE A 654 26.55 12.35 9.11
N GLY A 655 27.79 12.66 9.51
CA GLY A 655 28.60 11.82 10.39
C GLY A 655 27.97 11.62 11.77
N PHE A 656 27.36 12.66 12.35
CA PHE A 656 26.69 12.57 13.64
C PHE A 656 25.47 11.64 13.59
N VAL A 657 24.55 11.86 12.65
CA VAL A 657 23.31 11.05 12.56
C VAL A 657 23.64 9.60 12.20
N GLY A 658 24.47 9.39 11.17
CA GLY A 658 24.89 8.05 10.75
C GLY A 658 25.64 7.31 11.87
N GLY A 659 26.57 8.00 12.53
CA GLY A 659 27.33 7.47 13.67
C GLY A 659 26.44 7.14 14.86
N ALA A 660 25.50 8.01 15.23
CA ALA A 660 24.59 7.80 16.35
C ALA A 660 23.71 6.56 16.14
N ILE A 661 23.14 6.38 14.94
CA ILE A 661 22.33 5.20 14.63
C ILE A 661 23.19 3.93 14.56
N ALA A 662 24.32 3.97 13.87
CA ALA A 662 25.20 2.80 13.72
C ALA A 662 25.77 2.33 15.07
N LEU A 663 26.31 3.25 15.87
CA LEU A 663 26.83 2.94 17.21
C LEU A 663 25.71 2.54 18.17
N GLY A 664 24.54 3.19 18.09
CA GLY A 664 23.36 2.83 18.87
C GLY A 664 22.88 1.40 18.57
N ALA A 665 22.81 1.03 17.28
CA ALA A 665 22.46 -0.32 16.86
C ALA A 665 23.48 -1.36 17.33
N ALA A 666 24.78 -1.08 17.16
CA ALA A 666 25.86 -1.95 17.64
C ALA A 666 25.83 -2.14 19.17
N TYR A 667 25.63 -1.05 19.91
CA TYR A 667 25.52 -1.08 21.36
C TYR A 667 24.32 -1.89 21.84
N VAL A 668 23.13 -1.66 21.27
CA VAL A 668 21.93 -2.44 21.62
C VAL A 668 22.10 -3.92 21.23
N ALA A 669 22.71 -4.22 20.09
CA ALA A 669 22.98 -5.60 19.66
C ALA A 669 23.94 -6.31 20.62
N TRP A 670 24.98 -5.62 21.09
CA TRP A 670 25.88 -6.12 22.12
C TRP A 670 25.14 -6.39 23.45
N LEU A 671 24.28 -5.47 23.89
CA LEU A 671 23.45 -5.71 25.08
C LEU A 671 22.46 -6.87 24.91
N ARG A 672 22.13 -7.26 23.68
CA ARG A 672 21.20 -8.34 23.35
C ARG A 672 21.90 -9.55 22.72
N ARG A 673 23.19 -9.73 23.01
CA ARG A 673 24.07 -10.76 22.40
C ARG A 673 23.56 -12.20 22.41
N GLU A 674 22.60 -12.53 23.27
CA GLU A 674 21.98 -13.86 23.35
C GLU A 674 20.90 -14.08 22.26
N HIS A 675 20.51 -13.03 21.53
CA HIS A 675 19.49 -13.04 20.47
C HIS A 675 20.07 -12.70 19.11
N LEU A 676 20.51 -13.73 18.38
CA LEU A 676 21.08 -13.56 17.06
C LEU A 676 20.09 -12.96 16.06
N ASP A 677 18.81 -13.30 16.18
CA ASP A 677 17.75 -12.68 15.39
C ASP A 677 17.72 -11.15 15.59
N GLN A 678 17.77 -10.67 16.83
CA GLN A 678 17.72 -9.24 17.10
C GLN A 678 19.01 -8.51 16.68
N ALA A 679 20.17 -9.14 16.85
CA ALA A 679 21.44 -8.60 16.35
C ALA A 679 21.42 -8.45 14.82
N ALA A 680 20.88 -9.44 14.11
CA ALA A 680 20.71 -9.38 12.66
C ALA A 680 19.75 -8.25 12.24
N ILE A 681 18.61 -8.11 12.92
CA ILE A 681 17.66 -7.01 12.67
C ILE A 681 18.33 -5.64 12.86
N LEU A 682 19.11 -5.47 13.94
CA LEU A 682 19.81 -4.22 14.23
C LEU A 682 20.86 -3.88 13.17
N GLY A 683 21.49 -4.89 12.57
CA GLY A 683 22.37 -4.70 11.41
C GLY A 683 21.66 -4.06 10.22
N CYS A 684 20.39 -4.40 9.96
CA CYS A 684 19.62 -3.83 8.85
C CYS A 684 19.41 -2.32 8.94
N LEU A 685 19.53 -1.69 10.12
CA LEU A 685 19.45 -0.22 10.26
C LEU A 685 20.60 0.49 9.52
N LEU A 686 21.68 -0.21 9.22
CA LEU A 686 22.79 0.32 8.44
C LEU A 686 22.49 0.45 6.94
N ILE A 687 21.44 -0.21 6.44
CA ILE A 687 21.11 -0.22 5.01
C ILE A 687 20.96 1.21 4.45
N PRO A 688 20.08 2.08 4.98
CA PRO A 688 19.93 3.45 4.47
C PRO A 688 21.08 4.39 4.86
N ILE A 689 22.07 3.92 5.64
CA ILE A 689 23.26 4.69 6.01
C ILE A 689 24.39 4.43 5.01
N LEU A 690 24.59 3.17 4.63
CA LEU A 690 25.70 2.73 3.80
C LEU A 690 25.36 2.67 2.31
N PHE A 691 24.07 2.52 1.98
CA PHE A 691 23.57 2.46 0.61
C PHE A 691 22.61 3.60 0.33
N ASN A 692 22.32 3.83 -0.96
CA ASN A 692 21.31 4.75 -1.43
C ASN A 692 20.08 3.99 -1.96
N PRO A 693 19.32 3.25 -1.11
CA PRO A 693 18.21 2.46 -1.59
C PRO A 693 17.06 3.34 -2.11
N ALA A 694 16.46 2.91 -3.21
CA ALA A 694 15.14 3.35 -3.60
C ALA A 694 14.13 3.01 -2.48
N ASN A 695 13.10 3.86 -2.35
CA ASN A 695 12.05 3.82 -1.34
C ASN A 695 11.54 2.41 -1.04
N TYR A 696 11.19 1.63 -2.05
CA TYR A 696 10.60 0.30 -1.89
C TYR A 696 11.52 -0.72 -1.20
N TYR A 697 12.84 -0.51 -1.16
CA TYR A 697 13.75 -1.40 -0.41
C TYR A 697 13.74 -1.12 1.09
N ILE A 698 13.23 0.03 1.54
CA ILE A 698 13.00 0.33 2.96
C ILE A 698 11.94 -0.58 3.58
N HIS A 699 11.22 -1.34 2.77
CA HIS A 699 10.21 -2.30 3.23
C HIS A 699 10.75 -3.37 4.20
N PHE A 700 12.07 -3.48 4.38
CA PHE A 700 12.70 -4.24 5.48
C PHE A 700 12.22 -3.80 6.86
N ILE A 701 11.70 -2.57 7.02
CA ILE A 701 11.14 -2.11 8.31
C ILE A 701 10.01 -2.99 8.85
N THR A 702 9.37 -3.78 7.97
CA THR A 702 8.33 -4.77 8.26
C THR A 702 8.63 -5.65 9.48
N PHE A 703 9.88 -6.06 9.67
CA PHE A 703 10.28 -6.96 10.76
C PHE A 703 10.92 -6.26 11.95
N LEU A 704 11.09 -4.93 11.93
CA LEU A 704 11.60 -4.17 13.09
C LEU A 704 10.74 -4.29 14.35
N PRO A 705 9.40 -4.47 14.29
CA PRO A 705 8.58 -4.73 15.49
C PRO A 705 9.02 -5.95 16.31
N LEU A 706 9.77 -6.89 15.72
CA LEU A 706 10.31 -8.05 16.43
C LEU A 706 11.33 -7.66 17.53
N LEU A 707 11.93 -6.47 17.46
CA LEU A 707 12.82 -5.95 18.50
C LEU A 707 12.11 -5.65 19.83
N GLY A 708 10.78 -5.54 19.84
CA GLY A 708 9.98 -5.39 21.05
C GLY A 708 9.66 -6.70 21.77
N TYR A 709 10.08 -7.85 21.23
CA TYR A 709 9.78 -9.17 21.81
C TYR A 709 10.86 -9.68 22.76
N PRO A 710 10.50 -10.61 23.65
CA PRO A 710 11.25 -10.84 24.88
C PRO A 710 12.71 -11.30 24.69
N LEU A 711 13.54 -10.85 25.62
CA LEU A 711 14.97 -11.16 25.75
C LEU A 711 15.24 -12.41 26.58
N SER A 712 14.22 -13.07 27.13
CA SER A 712 14.36 -14.42 27.65
C SER A 712 13.60 -15.40 26.77
N ARG A 713 14.10 -16.62 26.65
CA ARG A 713 13.33 -17.75 26.07
C ARG A 713 12.18 -18.18 26.96
N GLU A 714 12.27 -17.89 28.26
CA GLU A 714 11.28 -18.24 29.27
C GLU A 714 10.12 -17.24 29.34
N ASP A 715 10.30 -16.05 28.74
CA ASP A 715 9.23 -15.05 28.65
C ASP A 715 8.15 -15.51 27.67
N ASP A 716 6.97 -15.83 28.23
CA ASP A 716 5.79 -16.22 27.47
C ASP A 716 5.42 -15.10 26.46
N PRO A 717 5.43 -15.36 25.13
CA PRO A 717 4.96 -14.38 24.14
C PRO A 717 3.51 -13.93 24.34
N ARG A 718 2.75 -14.69 25.16
CA ARG A 718 1.38 -14.39 25.56
C ARG A 718 1.29 -13.41 26.73
N ALA A 719 2.42 -13.07 27.37
CA ALA A 719 2.48 -12.10 28.44
C ALA A 719 2.00 -10.71 27.98
N ILE A 720 1.57 -9.91 28.96
CA ILE A 720 1.19 -8.52 28.74
C ILE A 720 2.47 -7.71 28.50
N PRO A 721 2.58 -6.97 27.39
CA PRO A 721 3.79 -6.23 27.04
C PRO A 721 4.05 -5.08 28.01
N THR A 722 5.33 -4.79 28.28
CA THR A 722 5.74 -3.60 29.05
C THR A 722 5.62 -2.34 28.22
N TRP A 723 5.57 -1.17 28.88
CA TRP A 723 5.59 0.12 28.17
C TRP A 723 6.84 0.31 27.30
N THR A 724 7.98 -0.25 27.71
CA THR A 724 9.22 -0.21 26.93
C THR A 724 9.13 -1.06 25.66
N GLN A 725 8.48 -2.23 25.71
CA GLN A 725 8.19 -3.04 24.51
C GLN A 725 7.19 -2.35 23.59
N VAL A 726 6.14 -1.76 24.16
CA VAL A 726 5.16 -0.98 23.39
C VAL A 726 5.82 0.23 22.73
N ALA A 727 6.75 0.91 23.39
CA ALA A 727 7.48 2.04 22.80
C ALA A 727 8.28 1.64 21.54
N VAL A 728 8.87 0.43 21.51
CA VAL A 728 9.51 -0.11 20.30
C VAL A 728 8.50 -0.22 19.16
N TRP A 729 7.32 -0.80 19.42
CA TRP A 729 6.28 -0.94 18.39
C TRP A 729 5.69 0.40 17.96
N LEU A 730 5.48 1.33 18.89
CA LEU A 730 4.98 2.67 18.60
C LEU A 730 5.92 3.45 17.68
N SER A 731 7.25 3.25 17.77
CA SER A 731 8.19 3.94 16.86
C SER A 731 7.91 3.65 15.38
N MET A 732 7.57 2.40 15.04
CA MET A 732 7.25 1.98 13.66
C MET A 732 5.79 2.32 13.28
N LEU A 733 4.86 2.18 14.21
CA LEU A 733 3.45 2.49 13.93
C LEU A 733 3.22 3.99 13.76
N LEU A 734 3.87 4.83 14.58
CA LEU A 734 3.80 6.29 14.43
C LEU A 734 4.49 6.75 13.16
N LEU A 735 5.57 6.09 12.73
CA LEU A 735 6.15 6.30 11.39
C LEU A 735 5.10 6.08 10.30
N CYS A 736 4.41 4.94 10.31
CA CYS A 736 3.37 4.63 9.32
C CYS A 736 2.22 5.67 9.32
N VAL A 737 1.79 6.13 10.51
CA VAL A 737 0.78 7.19 10.61
C VAL A 737 1.30 8.52 10.06
N ALA A 738 2.54 8.90 10.38
CA ALA A 738 3.14 10.16 9.95
C ALA A 738 3.32 10.23 8.42
N GLN A 739 3.61 9.09 7.77
CA GLN A 739 3.73 8.98 6.32
C GLN A 739 2.43 9.36 5.57
N TYR A 740 1.26 9.29 6.20
CA TYR A 740 0.03 9.80 5.58
C TYR A 740 0.17 11.26 5.11
N TRP A 741 0.85 12.09 5.89
CA TRP A 741 1.06 13.49 5.54
C TRP A 741 2.09 13.69 4.42
N THR A 742 3.06 12.78 4.28
CA THR A 742 3.98 12.85 3.14
C THR A 742 3.23 12.57 1.84
N THR A 743 2.18 11.72 1.85
CA THR A 743 1.35 11.45 0.65
C THR A 743 0.53 12.64 0.16
N LYS A 744 0.40 13.69 0.97
CA LYS A 744 -0.30 14.94 0.61
C LYS A 744 0.61 15.95 -0.08
N THR A 745 1.89 15.64 -0.22
CA THR A 745 2.87 16.49 -0.91
C THR A 745 2.94 16.10 -2.38
N ASP A 746 2.58 17.04 -3.27
CA ASP A 746 2.65 16.82 -4.73
C ASP A 746 4.10 16.78 -5.25
N ASP A 747 5.01 17.50 -4.58
CA ASP A 747 6.43 17.48 -4.87
C ASP A 747 7.07 16.17 -4.36
N ARG A 748 7.45 15.30 -5.31
CA ARG A 748 8.06 14.00 -5.03
C ARG A 748 9.40 14.12 -4.30
N THR A 749 10.20 15.15 -4.60
CA THR A 749 11.48 15.37 -3.93
C THR A 749 11.25 15.63 -2.44
N VAL A 750 10.37 16.58 -2.12
CA VAL A 750 10.01 16.92 -0.73
C VAL A 750 9.36 15.72 -0.01
N HIS A 751 8.52 14.95 -0.72
CA HIS A 751 7.91 13.74 -0.19
C HIS A 751 8.96 12.73 0.31
N PHE A 752 9.96 12.40 -0.52
CA PHE A 752 10.97 11.39 -0.18
C PHE A 752 12.04 11.89 0.80
N GLU A 753 12.35 13.18 0.77
CA GLU A 753 13.20 13.82 1.78
C GLU A 753 12.54 13.76 3.17
N THR A 754 11.27 14.14 3.26
CA THR A 754 10.48 14.06 4.50
C THR A 754 10.34 12.61 4.97
N SER A 755 10.10 11.68 4.04
CA SER A 755 10.03 10.25 4.35
C SER A 755 11.36 9.68 4.86
N SER A 756 12.49 10.19 4.39
CA SER A 756 13.82 9.86 4.91
C SER A 756 14.01 10.40 6.33
N ALA A 757 13.65 11.65 6.58
CA ALA A 757 13.71 12.23 7.93
C ALA A 757 12.88 11.42 8.93
N LEU A 758 11.63 11.09 8.58
CA LEU A 758 10.76 10.26 9.42
C LEU A 758 11.38 8.90 9.75
N LEU A 759 12.06 8.26 8.78
CA LEU A 759 12.76 6.98 9.01
C LEU A 759 13.83 7.09 10.10
N PHE A 760 14.70 8.10 10.01
CA PHE A 760 15.82 8.27 10.95
C PHE A 760 15.34 8.69 12.35
N PHE A 761 14.29 9.50 12.45
CA PHE A 761 13.64 9.79 13.74
C PHE A 761 13.05 8.52 14.36
N ALA A 762 12.39 7.69 13.56
CA ALA A 762 11.84 6.42 14.03
C ALA A 762 12.95 5.46 14.49
N PHE A 763 14.08 5.36 13.77
CA PHE A 763 15.23 4.57 14.20
C PHE A 763 15.82 5.04 15.52
N GLY A 764 16.00 6.35 15.70
CA GLY A 764 16.49 6.92 16.96
C GLY A 764 15.56 6.58 18.14
N ALA A 765 14.26 6.82 17.98
CA ALA A 765 13.25 6.50 19.00
C ALA A 765 13.22 5.00 19.32
N MET A 766 13.29 4.15 18.29
CA MET A 766 13.31 2.69 18.42
C MET A 766 14.53 2.20 19.20
N LEU A 767 15.74 2.72 18.90
CA LEU A 767 16.97 2.34 19.58
C LEU A 767 16.94 2.73 21.07
N ILE A 768 16.43 3.93 21.39
CA ILE A 768 16.24 4.37 22.77
C ILE A 768 15.28 3.43 23.51
N ALA A 769 14.13 3.10 22.90
CA ALA A 769 13.15 2.18 23.49
C ALA A 769 13.74 0.77 23.66
N CYS A 770 14.52 0.29 22.69
CA CYS A 770 15.21 -1.00 22.77
C CYS A 770 16.22 -1.03 23.91
N HIS A 771 17.01 0.03 24.09
CA HIS A 771 17.95 0.16 25.21
C HIS A 771 17.22 0.11 26.55
N GLN A 772 16.15 0.90 26.72
CA GLN A 772 15.35 0.93 27.95
C GLN A 772 14.72 -0.44 28.26
N ALA A 773 14.15 -1.11 27.25
CA ALA A 773 13.61 -2.46 27.40
C ALA A 773 14.68 -3.45 27.86
N THR A 774 15.90 -3.34 27.33
CA THR A 774 17.03 -4.20 27.70
C THR A 774 17.49 -3.96 29.13
N LYS A 775 17.59 -2.69 29.54
CA LYS A 775 17.94 -2.30 30.90
C LYS A 775 16.91 -2.83 31.91
N GLN A 776 15.62 -2.68 31.59
CA GLN A 776 14.53 -3.16 32.43
C GLN A 776 14.56 -4.70 32.59
N ALA A 777 14.76 -5.43 31.49
CA ALA A 777 14.84 -6.89 31.52
C ALA A 777 16.01 -7.39 32.39
N ARG A 778 17.17 -6.73 32.34
CA ARG A 778 18.34 -7.08 33.15
C ARG A 778 18.23 -6.68 34.62
N SER A 779 17.41 -5.69 34.95
CA SER A 779 17.21 -5.22 36.33
C SER A 779 16.19 -6.03 37.14
N LEU A 780 15.38 -6.88 36.47
CA LEU A 780 14.46 -7.76 37.17
C LEU A 780 15.28 -8.84 37.89
N PRO A 781 15.10 -9.03 39.22
CA PRO A 781 15.75 -10.12 39.93
C PRO A 781 15.44 -11.46 39.24
N GLN A 782 16.40 -12.37 39.17
CA GLN A 782 16.18 -13.80 38.86
C GLN A 782 15.35 -14.48 39.98
N GLN A 783 14.19 -13.93 40.33
CA GLN A 783 13.24 -14.53 41.25
C GLN A 783 12.35 -15.51 40.47
N ALA A 784 12.95 -16.61 40.02
CA ALA A 784 12.29 -17.88 39.67
C ALA A 784 13.34 -18.94 39.30
N ALA A 785 14.28 -19.20 40.21
CA ALA A 785 14.98 -20.48 40.28
C ALA A 785 14.71 -21.05 41.68
N GLY A 786 13.50 -21.58 41.84
CA GLY A 786 12.97 -22.21 43.05
C GLY A 786 11.84 -23.11 42.66
#